data_AF-I6ZY63-F1
#
_entry.id   AF-I6ZY63-F1
#
_cell.length_a   1.000
_cell.length_b   1.000
_cell.length_c   1.000
_cell.angle_alpha   90.00
_cell.angle_beta   90.00
_cell.angle_gamma   90.00
#
_symmetry.space_group_name_H-M   'P 1'
#
loop_
_entity.id
_entity.type
_entity.pdbx_description
1 polymer ?
#
loop_
_entity_poly.entity_id
_entity_poly.type
_entity_poly.pdbx_seq_one_letter_code
_entity_poly.pdbx_strand_id
1 'polypeptide(L)'
;MPFLKINIPQLIFITKPEIIILHRVKLYGNTNMKRILRSAVLFYSIFISAFNSFSQTDSVFNKIYKLGTEDNRVMEHQHYLCNVFGGRLTGSNAYTNAALWALDKFKEWGLDAYLDEVGEMPVGFDRGPWFGKMIEPYEKNLTFGTPSYTAPTKGVQEGCAIYLPDSVIIHSSSLKDTAAGKWILIEGENNGWARDKDSISIITKNLINAGALGTIQKSPFPLRLLESRCVDSWDNLPVLPDIKLIDEQYDEIFNLLQENKIVKLQFDVRNHFYRGPVKYHNVIGILKGSEKPDEYVILGAHLDSFDGATGAIDNGSGVARMMEAIRLLSAAGAKPKRSIMIQLYAAEERGLVGSKSWVEKNKYTLDKISIMFNNDGGTNPLVALGLPESILKQVEGVLNPIRELKFEYPFSLDTIPKFRRAGRGGTDSHSFIMNGVPAPRLILRGPHVYRRTWHSIFDTYNEVIPSAQKHSSLIIALAAYQTANMDSLISREGAFLPDGLYAELNTNKGRILINLDYKRAPLTVSNFVGLAEGTIKNSEVPEGVPYFNGSIWHRVVPGHVIQAGKPVTGAEGPGYEFPNEISPELHHDKAGMVGMANAGPHTNGSQFYITLADRSYLDGNYTLFGEVEEGMDVVYKITEGDTIKRVQIIRIGEEANKFRPTTASFLTLLEQARKRVREEEKLKKQLEEEKINKLFPGIETYDDGSRHLIIQEGSDDNINAAYKIKAKYTGFQLLNDQKFHSDSLGLPGLSNKAGEFNFLPGKTNINPGLNKYIPLMKKGEKRIIILRPELAYGVYGYYGRNVVNGKRFVIPPNSTLVYEIEVIDRQ
;
A
#
# COMPACT_ATOMS: atom_id res chain seq x y z
N MET A 1 9.54 -34.60 56.75
CA MET A 1 10.82 -33.85 56.62
C MET A 1 10.95 -33.36 55.18
N PRO A 2 11.46 -32.13 54.95
CA PRO A 2 10.69 -31.01 54.36
C PRO A 2 11.17 -30.65 52.93
N PHE A 3 10.53 -29.80 52.12
CA PHE A 3 10.38 -28.34 52.32
C PHE A 3 9.32 -27.66 51.40
N LEU A 4 8.84 -26.53 51.93
CA LEU A 4 7.83 -25.54 51.49
C LEU A 4 8.21 -24.64 50.28
N LYS A 5 7.19 -24.01 49.64
CA LYS A 5 6.85 -22.55 49.71
C LYS A 5 5.54 -22.22 48.94
N ILE A 6 4.49 -21.76 49.62
CA ILE A 6 3.95 -20.39 49.85
C ILE A 6 2.85 -19.98 48.85
N ASN A 7 1.73 -19.53 49.42
CA ASN A 7 0.44 -19.20 48.80
C ASN A 7 0.02 -17.78 49.24
N ILE A 8 -0.76 -17.08 48.41
CA ILE A 8 -1.36 -15.75 48.69
C ILE A 8 -2.89 -15.91 48.76
N PRO A 9 -3.62 -15.19 49.64
CA PRO A 9 -5.04 -14.98 49.44
C PRO A 9 -5.49 -13.49 49.48
N GLN A 10 -6.16 -13.10 48.41
CA GLN A 10 -7.51 -12.52 48.25
C GLN A 10 -8.41 -12.14 49.48
N LEU A 11 -9.26 -11.11 49.26
CA LEU A 11 -10.70 -10.90 49.58
C LEU A 11 -11.17 -9.67 50.47
N ILE A 12 -12.01 -8.79 49.85
CA ILE A 12 -13.37 -8.25 50.24
C ILE A 12 -13.49 -7.22 51.41
N PHE A 13 -14.40 -6.20 51.50
CA PHE A 13 -15.26 -5.33 50.64
C PHE A 13 -16.15 -4.41 51.58
N ILE A 14 -16.57 -3.20 51.12
CA ILE A 14 -17.75 -2.32 51.52
C ILE A 14 -17.79 -1.64 52.93
N THR A 15 -18.02 -0.33 53.14
CA THR A 15 -19.24 0.52 52.90
C THR A 15 -19.01 2.05 53.17
N LYS A 16 -19.96 2.90 52.71
CA LYS A 16 -20.01 4.39 52.62
C LYS A 16 -19.99 5.20 53.96
N PRO A 17 -19.77 6.53 53.94
CA PRO A 17 -19.57 7.36 55.13
C PRO A 17 -20.77 8.23 55.54
N GLU A 18 -20.91 8.47 56.85
CA GLU A 18 -21.69 9.57 57.43
C GLU A 18 -20.76 10.61 58.09
N ILE A 19 -21.20 11.87 58.04
CA ILE A 19 -20.53 13.09 58.48
C ILE A 19 -20.76 13.31 59.97
N ILE A 20 -19.72 13.55 60.77
CA ILE A 20 -19.83 14.26 62.06
C ILE A 20 -18.67 15.27 62.20
N ILE A 21 -19.07 16.53 62.41
CA ILE A 21 -18.25 17.70 62.73
C ILE A 21 -18.07 17.77 64.25
N LEU A 22 -16.84 17.91 64.77
CA LEU A 22 -16.60 18.44 66.12
C LEU A 22 -15.36 19.34 66.22
N HIS A 23 -15.65 20.65 66.27
CA HIS A 23 -15.17 21.72 67.15
C HIS A 23 -13.72 21.83 67.70
N ARG A 24 -13.19 23.06 67.49
CA ARG A 24 -12.36 23.92 68.36
C ARG A 24 -10.91 23.53 68.68
N VAL A 25 -9.97 24.27 68.07
CA VAL A 25 -8.69 24.66 68.71
C VAL A 25 -8.48 26.17 68.59
N LYS A 26 -8.18 26.78 69.74
CA LYS A 26 -7.85 28.20 69.95
C LYS A 26 -6.52 28.56 69.28
N LEU A 27 -6.49 29.76 68.70
CA LEU A 27 -5.34 30.45 68.14
C LEU A 27 -4.23 30.71 69.17
N TYR A 28 -2.97 30.42 68.79
CA TYR A 28 -1.81 31.21 69.19
C TYR A 28 -0.97 31.50 67.94
N GLY A 29 -0.53 32.75 67.84
CA GLY A 29 -0.11 33.40 66.61
C GLY A 29 1.19 32.89 66.00
N ASN A 30 1.27 32.99 64.66
CA ASN A 30 2.52 33.31 64.01
C ASN A 30 2.25 33.97 62.65
N THR A 31 2.91 35.09 62.40
CA THR A 31 2.70 36.02 61.28
C THR A 31 3.11 35.46 59.91
N ASN A 32 3.53 34.20 59.84
CA ASN A 32 3.84 33.47 58.59
C ASN A 32 2.63 32.78 57.94
N MET A 33 1.48 32.74 58.61
CA MET A 33 0.30 32.01 58.10
C MET A 33 -0.50 32.81 57.03
N LYS A 34 -0.38 34.14 56.98
CA LYS A 34 -1.08 34.97 55.97
C LYS A 34 -0.48 34.89 54.56
N ARG A 35 0.80 34.53 54.45
CA ARG A 35 1.48 34.36 53.14
C ARG A 35 1.25 32.97 52.56
N ILE A 36 1.19 31.95 53.42
CA ILE A 36 0.85 30.57 53.04
C ILE A 36 -0.65 30.44 52.71
N LEU A 37 -1.55 31.12 53.43
CA LEU A 37 -2.98 31.10 53.06
C LEU A 37 -3.31 31.86 51.77
N ARG A 38 -2.55 32.90 51.38
CA ARG A 38 -2.76 33.57 50.08
C ARG A 38 -2.27 32.71 48.92
N SER A 39 -1.14 32.01 49.07
CA SER A 39 -0.66 31.05 48.07
C SER A 39 -1.52 29.79 48.00
N ALA A 40 -2.04 29.30 49.14
CA ALA A 40 -2.94 28.16 49.18
C ALA A 40 -4.33 28.49 48.61
N VAL A 41 -4.88 29.69 48.85
CA VAL A 41 -6.17 30.09 48.24
C VAL A 41 -6.03 30.35 46.75
N LEU A 42 -4.89 30.85 46.26
CA LEU A 42 -4.61 30.96 44.81
C LEU A 42 -4.37 29.59 44.16
N PHE A 43 -3.66 28.67 44.82
CA PHE A 43 -3.50 27.29 44.33
C PHE A 43 -4.79 26.48 44.40
N TYR A 44 -5.65 26.68 45.41
CA TYR A 44 -6.93 25.99 45.52
C TYR A 44 -7.98 26.58 44.56
N SER A 45 -7.92 27.87 44.23
CA SER A 45 -8.78 28.46 43.20
C SER A 45 -8.30 28.14 41.78
N ILE A 46 -6.99 27.95 41.56
CA ILE A 46 -6.43 27.40 40.29
C ILE A 46 -6.69 25.89 40.16
N PHE A 47 -6.67 25.12 41.27
CA PHE A 47 -7.05 23.70 41.23
C PHE A 47 -8.56 23.49 41.08
N ILE A 48 -9.41 24.34 41.66
CA ILE A 48 -10.86 24.26 41.47
C ILE A 48 -11.28 24.77 40.08
N SER A 49 -10.55 25.71 39.46
CA SER A 49 -10.79 26.08 38.05
C SER A 49 -10.23 25.06 37.06
N ALA A 50 -9.17 24.32 37.41
CA ALA A 50 -8.68 23.18 36.61
C ALA A 50 -9.56 21.92 36.76
N PHE A 51 -10.11 21.63 37.94
CA PHE A 51 -11.05 20.51 38.13
C PHE A 51 -12.48 20.80 37.68
N ASN A 52 -12.93 22.07 37.67
CA ASN A 52 -14.21 22.43 37.06
C ASN A 52 -14.16 22.46 35.52
N SER A 53 -12.97 22.46 34.90
CA SER A 53 -12.83 22.40 33.45
C SER A 53 -12.86 20.96 32.90
N PHE A 54 -12.90 19.94 33.76
CA PHE A 54 -12.84 18.52 33.36
C PHE A 54 -14.02 17.66 33.84
N SER A 55 -15.14 18.29 34.25
CA SER A 55 -16.34 17.57 34.71
C SER A 55 -17.67 18.08 34.13
N GLN A 56 -17.62 18.81 33.01
CA GLN A 56 -18.81 19.04 32.18
C GLN A 56 -18.65 18.25 30.88
N THR A 57 -18.91 16.94 30.93
CA THR A 57 -19.22 16.22 29.69
C THR A 57 -20.45 16.91 29.10
N ASP A 58 -20.33 17.35 27.85
CA ASP A 58 -21.40 18.01 27.10
C ASP A 58 -22.72 17.25 27.29
N SER A 59 -23.76 17.96 27.75
CA SER A 59 -25.07 17.37 28.02
C SER A 59 -25.67 16.70 26.77
N VAL A 60 -25.32 17.19 25.58
CA VAL A 60 -25.70 16.58 24.30
C VAL A 60 -24.92 15.29 24.03
N PHE A 61 -23.60 15.27 24.28
CA PHE A 61 -22.78 14.05 24.13
C PHE A 61 -23.33 12.89 24.96
N ASN A 62 -23.64 13.15 26.23
CA ASN A 62 -24.25 12.15 27.12
C ASN A 62 -25.65 11.72 26.67
N LYS A 63 -26.44 12.65 26.09
CA LYS A 63 -27.76 12.33 25.54
C LYS A 63 -27.67 11.47 24.28
N ILE A 64 -26.70 11.72 23.40
CA ILE A 64 -26.41 10.87 22.23
C ILE A 64 -26.06 9.45 22.70
N TYR A 65 -25.16 9.34 23.68
CA TYR A 65 -24.78 8.05 24.27
C TYR A 65 -26.00 7.30 24.83
N LYS A 66 -26.80 7.99 25.67
CA LYS A 66 -28.02 7.41 26.25
C LYS A 66 -28.99 6.91 25.18
N LEU A 67 -29.30 7.75 24.17
CA LEU A 67 -30.18 7.36 23.06
C LEU A 67 -29.61 6.18 22.28
N GLY A 68 -28.32 6.17 21.99
CA GLY A 68 -27.68 5.06 21.26
C GLY A 68 -27.59 3.76 22.05
N THR A 69 -27.74 3.80 23.38
CA THR A 69 -27.84 2.59 24.22
C THR A 69 -29.28 2.15 24.47
N GLU A 70 -30.24 3.07 24.55
CA GLU A 70 -31.62 2.80 24.99
C GLU A 70 -32.66 2.80 23.85
N ASP A 71 -32.48 3.61 22.80
CA ASP A 71 -33.41 3.78 21.66
C ASP A 71 -32.64 3.79 20.32
N ASN A 72 -31.76 2.80 20.12
CA ASN A 72 -31.03 2.65 18.87
C ASN A 72 -31.84 1.84 17.84
N ARG A 73 -32.13 2.47 16.71
CA ARG A 73 -33.02 1.97 15.65
C ARG A 73 -32.30 1.47 14.40
N VAL A 74 -31.00 1.25 14.47
CA VAL A 74 -30.19 0.80 13.32
C VAL A 74 -30.76 -0.44 12.62
N MET A 75 -31.31 -1.40 13.37
CA MET A 75 -31.87 -2.62 12.79
C MET A 75 -33.24 -2.40 12.13
N GLU A 76 -33.96 -1.34 12.51
CA GLU A 76 -35.16 -0.93 11.81
C GLU A 76 -34.79 -0.43 10.40
N HIS A 77 -33.80 0.46 10.29
CA HIS A 77 -33.31 0.95 9.00
C HIS A 77 -32.78 -0.22 8.14
N GLN A 78 -32.02 -1.13 8.75
CA GLN A 78 -31.53 -2.34 8.08
C GLN A 78 -32.69 -3.19 7.54
N HIS A 79 -33.77 -3.34 8.30
CA HIS A 79 -34.94 -4.11 7.88
C HIS A 79 -35.60 -3.50 6.65
N TYR A 80 -35.81 -2.18 6.63
CA TYR A 80 -36.37 -1.50 5.44
C TYR A 80 -35.48 -1.68 4.21
N LEU A 81 -34.18 -1.45 4.36
CA LEU A 81 -33.22 -1.60 3.25
C LEU A 81 -33.24 -3.02 2.66
N CYS A 82 -33.29 -4.05 3.50
CA CYS A 82 -33.08 -5.43 3.05
C CYS A 82 -34.37 -6.20 2.79
N ASN A 83 -35.36 -6.08 3.67
CA ASN A 83 -36.55 -6.94 3.62
C ASN A 83 -37.74 -6.23 2.97
N VAL A 84 -37.74 -4.90 2.92
CA VAL A 84 -38.78 -4.12 2.23
C VAL A 84 -38.35 -3.80 0.80
N PHE A 85 -37.16 -3.24 0.60
CA PHE A 85 -36.67 -2.90 -0.75
C PHE A 85 -35.92 -4.05 -1.42
N GLY A 86 -35.16 -4.86 -0.68
CA GLY A 86 -34.35 -5.93 -1.26
C GLY A 86 -33.07 -5.44 -1.90
N GLY A 87 -32.61 -6.12 -2.94
CA GLY A 87 -31.46 -5.71 -3.73
C GLY A 87 -31.71 -4.40 -4.48
N ARG A 88 -30.87 -3.40 -4.25
CA ARG A 88 -31.08 -2.00 -4.71
C ARG A 88 -30.17 -1.66 -5.88
N LEU A 89 -30.29 -2.40 -6.98
CA LEU A 89 -29.47 -2.16 -8.18
C LEU A 89 -29.70 -0.75 -8.72
N THR A 90 -28.63 -0.07 -9.15
CA THR A 90 -28.75 1.22 -9.83
C THR A 90 -29.66 1.10 -11.05
N GLY A 91 -30.70 1.95 -11.13
CA GLY A 91 -31.71 1.90 -12.19
C GLY A 91 -32.85 0.91 -11.96
N SER A 92 -32.97 0.32 -10.76
CA SER A 92 -34.12 -0.47 -10.33
C SER A 92 -35.18 0.38 -9.60
N ASN A 93 -36.39 -0.14 -9.51
CA ASN A 93 -37.44 0.48 -8.69
C ASN A 93 -37.11 0.36 -7.20
N ALA A 94 -36.47 -0.73 -6.78
CA ALA A 94 -36.01 -0.93 -5.40
C ALA A 94 -35.05 0.17 -4.95
N TYR A 95 -34.07 0.52 -5.79
CA TYR A 95 -33.15 1.62 -5.52
C TYR A 95 -33.88 2.96 -5.44
N THR A 96 -34.74 3.26 -6.42
CA THR A 96 -35.50 4.53 -6.47
C THR A 96 -36.36 4.71 -5.22
N ASN A 97 -37.07 3.65 -4.82
CA ASN A 97 -37.90 3.67 -3.62
C ASN A 97 -37.08 3.82 -2.34
N ALA A 98 -35.92 3.16 -2.25
CA ALA A 98 -35.01 3.32 -1.11
C ALA A 98 -34.47 4.76 -1.00
N ALA A 99 -34.17 5.41 -2.14
CA ALA A 99 -33.69 6.78 -2.15
C ALA A 99 -34.76 7.78 -1.68
N LEU A 100 -36.01 7.62 -2.16
CA LEU A 100 -37.14 8.42 -1.72
C LEU A 100 -37.47 8.20 -0.24
N TRP A 101 -37.42 6.95 0.22
CA TRP A 101 -37.61 6.62 1.64
C TRP A 101 -36.55 7.28 2.53
N ALA A 102 -35.27 7.22 2.14
CA ALA A 102 -34.21 7.86 2.91
C ALA A 102 -34.37 9.39 2.95
N LEU A 103 -34.75 10.01 1.82
CA LEU A 103 -35.07 11.43 1.74
C LEU A 103 -36.19 11.81 2.72
N ASP A 104 -37.28 11.06 2.73
CA ASP A 104 -38.41 11.30 3.62
C ASP A 104 -38.02 11.12 5.10
N LYS A 105 -37.19 10.12 5.42
CA LYS A 105 -36.65 9.94 6.77
C LYS A 105 -35.76 11.10 7.21
N PHE A 106 -34.92 11.62 6.33
CA PHE A 106 -34.11 12.80 6.66
C PHE A 106 -34.98 14.03 6.95
N LYS A 107 -36.04 14.25 6.16
CA LYS A 107 -37.01 15.33 6.42
C LYS A 107 -37.78 15.12 7.73
N GLU A 108 -38.23 13.89 8.00
CA GLU A 108 -38.92 13.51 9.25
C GLU A 108 -38.05 13.82 10.48
N TRP A 109 -36.74 13.60 10.37
CA TRP A 109 -35.77 13.90 11.44
C TRP A 109 -35.31 15.36 11.45
N GLY A 110 -35.89 16.24 10.63
CA GLY A 110 -35.63 17.68 10.63
C GLY A 110 -34.31 18.09 9.96
N LEU A 111 -33.75 17.26 9.09
CA LEU A 111 -32.59 17.62 8.27
C LEU A 111 -33.04 18.42 7.05
N ASP A 112 -32.16 19.30 6.55
CA ASP A 112 -32.29 19.86 5.20
C ASP A 112 -31.84 18.80 4.19
N ALA A 113 -32.78 18.27 3.39
CA ALA A 113 -32.55 17.06 2.60
C ALA A 113 -33.06 17.16 1.16
N TYR A 114 -32.26 16.66 0.23
CA TYR A 114 -32.52 16.70 -1.21
C TYR A 114 -31.88 15.52 -1.95
N LEU A 115 -32.34 15.29 -3.19
CA LEU A 115 -31.73 14.34 -4.12
C LEU A 115 -30.74 15.07 -5.02
N ASP A 116 -29.51 14.56 -5.10
CA ASP A 116 -28.49 15.03 -6.05
C ASP A 116 -28.46 14.08 -7.26
N GLU A 117 -28.98 14.52 -8.39
CA GLU A 117 -29.08 13.73 -9.63
C GLU A 117 -27.68 13.37 -10.16
N VAL A 118 -27.35 12.08 -10.20
CA VAL A 118 -26.02 11.60 -10.61
C VAL A 118 -25.98 11.29 -12.11
N GLY A 119 -27.03 10.65 -12.61
CA GLY A 119 -27.14 10.26 -14.01
C GLY A 119 -28.41 9.46 -14.25
N GLU A 120 -28.45 8.79 -15.41
CA GLU A 120 -29.59 7.98 -15.83
C GLU A 120 -29.17 6.64 -16.45
N MET A 121 -30.03 5.63 -16.31
CA MET A 121 -29.91 4.34 -16.98
C MET A 121 -30.87 4.32 -18.18
N PRO A 122 -30.43 3.90 -19.38
CA PRO A 122 -31.27 3.92 -20.58
C PRO A 122 -32.45 2.93 -20.51
N VAL A 123 -32.30 1.87 -19.72
CA VAL A 123 -33.31 0.84 -19.47
C VAL A 123 -33.29 0.53 -17.97
N GLY A 124 -34.46 0.44 -17.35
CA GLY A 124 -34.60 -0.01 -15.98
C GLY A 124 -34.70 -1.53 -15.89
N PHE A 125 -34.24 -2.08 -14.78
CA PHE A 125 -34.23 -3.52 -14.51
C PHE A 125 -34.69 -3.83 -13.10
N ASP A 126 -35.66 -4.74 -12.99
CA ASP A 126 -36.05 -5.36 -11.73
C ASP A 126 -35.88 -6.88 -11.85
N ARG A 127 -35.18 -7.44 -10.87
CA ARG A 127 -34.99 -8.88 -10.77
C ARG A 127 -36.28 -9.57 -10.36
N GLY A 128 -36.62 -10.63 -11.08
CA GLY A 128 -37.69 -11.54 -10.68
C GLY A 128 -37.16 -12.83 -10.06
N PRO A 129 -38.05 -13.70 -9.57
CA PRO A 129 -37.68 -15.01 -9.10
C PRO A 129 -37.16 -15.87 -10.25
N TRP A 130 -36.37 -16.89 -9.90
CA TRP A 130 -35.93 -17.91 -10.83
C TRP A 130 -36.08 -19.32 -10.24
N PHE A 131 -36.37 -20.27 -11.11
CA PHE A 131 -36.54 -21.68 -10.78
C PHE A 131 -35.87 -22.54 -11.84
N GLY A 132 -35.35 -23.69 -11.44
CA GLY A 132 -34.67 -24.57 -12.38
C GLY A 132 -34.41 -25.94 -11.78
N LYS A 133 -34.51 -26.95 -12.65
CA LYS A 133 -34.27 -28.34 -12.30
C LYS A 133 -33.70 -29.12 -13.48
N MET A 134 -32.91 -30.14 -13.18
CA MET A 134 -32.68 -31.26 -14.09
C MET A 134 -33.90 -32.17 -14.01
N ILE A 135 -34.45 -32.56 -15.17
CA ILE A 135 -35.60 -33.46 -15.30
C ILE A 135 -35.12 -34.88 -15.63
N GLU A 136 -34.15 -34.99 -16.53
CA GLU A 136 -33.54 -36.25 -16.95
C GLU A 136 -32.02 -36.15 -16.79
N PRO A 137 -31.33 -37.24 -16.40
CA PRO A 137 -31.84 -38.60 -16.23
C PRO A 137 -32.58 -38.87 -14.90
N TYR A 138 -32.51 -37.94 -13.96
CA TYR A 138 -33.29 -37.95 -12.72
C TYR A 138 -33.62 -36.52 -12.31
N GLU A 139 -34.67 -36.36 -11.49
CA GLU A 139 -35.07 -35.05 -11.03
C GLU A 139 -34.10 -34.51 -9.96
N LYS A 140 -33.59 -33.29 -10.17
CA LYS A 140 -32.75 -32.56 -9.20
C LYS A 140 -32.97 -31.07 -9.31
N ASN A 141 -33.25 -30.41 -8.18
CA ASN A 141 -33.31 -28.95 -8.14
C ASN A 141 -31.92 -28.34 -8.36
N LEU A 142 -31.86 -27.29 -9.18
CA LEU A 142 -30.62 -26.60 -9.48
C LEU A 142 -30.48 -25.35 -8.62
N THR A 143 -29.30 -25.18 -8.05
CA THR A 143 -28.88 -23.96 -7.35
C THR A 143 -28.16 -23.08 -8.35
N PHE A 144 -28.86 -22.05 -8.84
CA PHE A 144 -28.31 -21.13 -9.83
C PHE A 144 -28.77 -19.70 -9.56
N GLY A 145 -28.22 -18.76 -10.33
CA GLY A 145 -28.73 -17.39 -10.42
C GLY A 145 -28.39 -16.77 -11.77
N THR A 146 -28.78 -15.50 -11.94
CA THR A 146 -28.51 -14.75 -13.16
C THR A 146 -27.84 -13.40 -12.85
N PRO A 147 -26.85 -12.96 -13.63
CA PRO A 147 -26.35 -11.60 -13.59
C PRO A 147 -27.48 -10.58 -13.79
N SER A 148 -27.36 -9.38 -13.23
CA SER A 148 -28.36 -8.32 -13.47
C SER A 148 -28.41 -7.98 -14.96
N TYR A 149 -29.57 -7.57 -15.46
CA TYR A 149 -29.86 -7.40 -16.89
C TYR A 149 -29.77 -8.70 -17.72
N THR A 150 -29.92 -9.88 -17.12
CA THR A 150 -30.08 -11.14 -17.88
C THR A 150 -31.48 -11.24 -18.49
N ALA A 151 -31.56 -11.72 -19.74
CA ALA A 151 -32.83 -11.98 -20.42
C ALA A 151 -33.72 -12.95 -19.60
N PRO A 152 -35.05 -12.71 -19.52
CA PRO A 152 -35.95 -13.68 -18.94
C PRO A 152 -36.10 -14.89 -19.87
N THR A 153 -36.58 -16.00 -19.32
CA THR A 153 -37.10 -17.08 -20.15
C THR A 153 -38.50 -16.74 -20.66
N LYS A 154 -38.94 -17.41 -21.73
CA LYS A 154 -40.30 -17.29 -22.27
C LYS A 154 -41.28 -18.16 -21.47
N GLY A 155 -41.38 -17.90 -20.17
CA GLY A 155 -42.03 -18.79 -19.20
C GLY A 155 -41.15 -19.99 -18.84
N VAL A 156 -41.77 -21.11 -18.48
CA VAL A 156 -41.04 -22.36 -18.21
C VAL A 156 -40.52 -22.91 -19.54
N GLN A 157 -39.20 -23.06 -19.66
CA GLN A 157 -38.55 -23.60 -20.85
C GLN A 157 -37.79 -24.88 -20.52
N GLU A 158 -38.11 -25.95 -21.25
CA GLU A 158 -37.43 -27.23 -21.18
C GLU A 158 -36.62 -27.49 -22.44
N GLY A 159 -35.44 -28.08 -22.28
CA GLY A 159 -34.62 -28.47 -23.42
C GLY A 159 -33.50 -29.43 -23.02
N CYS A 160 -32.95 -30.14 -24.01
CA CYS A 160 -31.74 -30.93 -23.78
C CYS A 160 -30.57 -29.99 -23.50
N ALA A 161 -29.68 -30.40 -22.59
CA ALA A 161 -28.39 -29.75 -22.39
C ALA A 161 -27.35 -30.35 -23.34
N ILE A 162 -26.44 -29.51 -23.84
CA ILE A 162 -25.24 -29.94 -24.54
C ILE A 162 -24.06 -29.09 -24.09
N TYR A 163 -22.86 -29.68 -24.14
CA TYR A 163 -21.62 -28.95 -23.94
C TYR A 163 -21.05 -28.53 -25.29
N LEU A 164 -20.70 -27.24 -25.43
CA LEU A 164 -20.03 -26.71 -26.61
C LEU A 164 -18.81 -25.86 -26.18
N PRO A 165 -17.58 -26.24 -26.57
CA PRO A 165 -16.41 -25.38 -26.41
C PRO A 165 -16.57 -24.05 -27.16
N ASP A 166 -15.95 -22.98 -26.69
CA ASP A 166 -16.10 -21.65 -27.30
C ASP A 166 -15.61 -21.66 -28.75
N SER A 167 -14.51 -22.38 -29.04
CA SER A 167 -14.00 -22.56 -30.40
C SER A 167 -15.03 -23.14 -31.37
N VAL A 168 -15.86 -24.09 -30.92
CA VAL A 168 -16.92 -24.69 -31.72
C VAL A 168 -18.04 -23.67 -31.96
N ILE A 169 -18.43 -22.92 -30.93
CA ILE A 169 -19.46 -21.89 -31.03
C ILE A 169 -19.03 -20.77 -32.00
N ILE A 170 -17.74 -20.41 -31.98
CA ILE A 170 -17.20 -19.34 -32.81
C ILE A 170 -17.09 -19.76 -34.29
N HIS A 171 -16.66 -21.00 -34.57
CA HIS A 171 -16.25 -21.41 -35.92
C HIS A 171 -17.23 -22.35 -36.65
N SER A 172 -18.23 -22.93 -35.98
CA SER A 172 -19.12 -23.93 -36.59
C SER A 172 -20.13 -23.32 -37.57
N SER A 173 -20.16 -23.83 -38.80
CA SER A 173 -21.17 -23.51 -39.82
C SER A 173 -22.50 -24.23 -39.62
N SER A 174 -22.55 -25.28 -38.79
CA SER A 174 -23.76 -26.08 -38.51
C SER A 174 -24.28 -25.89 -37.09
N LEU A 175 -23.90 -24.78 -36.43
CA LEU A 175 -24.26 -24.52 -35.03
C LEU A 175 -25.78 -24.54 -34.80
N LYS A 176 -26.56 -24.10 -35.78
CA LYS A 176 -28.03 -24.11 -35.73
C LYS A 176 -28.59 -25.53 -35.52
N ASP A 177 -28.08 -26.52 -36.25
CA ASP A 177 -28.55 -27.90 -36.13
C ASP A 177 -28.19 -28.51 -34.76
N THR A 178 -27.08 -28.06 -34.19
CA THR A 178 -26.58 -28.56 -32.91
C THR A 178 -27.27 -27.89 -31.71
N ALA A 179 -27.45 -26.57 -31.74
CA ALA A 179 -27.83 -25.76 -30.56
C ALA A 179 -29.30 -25.33 -30.51
N ALA A 180 -30.05 -25.41 -31.62
CA ALA A 180 -31.44 -24.99 -31.66
C ALA A 180 -32.30 -25.71 -30.59
N GLY A 181 -32.99 -24.95 -29.76
CA GLY A 181 -33.87 -25.48 -28.70
C GLY A 181 -33.14 -26.19 -27.55
N LYS A 182 -31.83 -25.96 -27.37
CA LYS A 182 -31.02 -26.59 -26.32
C LYS A 182 -30.42 -25.59 -25.34
N TRP A 183 -30.13 -26.06 -24.13
CA TRP A 183 -29.34 -25.34 -23.14
C TRP A 183 -27.86 -25.63 -23.35
N ILE A 184 -27.04 -24.58 -23.39
CA ILE A 184 -25.63 -24.70 -23.80
C ILE A 184 -24.73 -24.51 -22.59
N LEU A 185 -24.07 -25.60 -22.16
CA LEU A 185 -22.96 -25.51 -21.22
C LEU A 185 -21.74 -24.99 -21.99
N ILE A 186 -21.16 -23.90 -21.51
CA ILE A 186 -19.98 -23.25 -22.11
C ILE A 186 -18.76 -23.37 -21.21
N GLU A 187 -17.58 -23.32 -21.80
CA GLU A 187 -16.33 -23.55 -21.09
C GLU A 187 -15.94 -22.40 -20.13
N GLY A 188 -15.06 -22.71 -19.17
CA GLY A 188 -14.53 -21.75 -18.21
C GLY A 188 -15.36 -21.59 -16.93
N GLU A 189 -14.71 -20.99 -15.93
CA GLU A 189 -15.32 -20.64 -14.65
C GLU A 189 -15.66 -19.15 -14.64
N ASN A 190 -16.89 -18.83 -14.26
CA ASN A 190 -17.36 -17.46 -14.14
C ASN A 190 -17.21 -16.95 -12.70
N ASN A 191 -16.73 -15.71 -12.55
CA ASN A 191 -16.48 -15.06 -11.26
C ASN A 191 -17.64 -14.13 -10.80
N GLY A 192 -18.80 -14.28 -11.40
CA GLY A 192 -20.06 -13.59 -11.11
C GLY A 192 -20.47 -12.52 -12.12
N TRP A 193 -19.56 -12.09 -13.01
CA TRP A 193 -19.89 -11.13 -14.05
C TRP A 193 -20.77 -11.75 -15.14
N ALA A 194 -21.62 -10.92 -15.75
CA ALA A 194 -22.33 -11.31 -16.97
C ALA A 194 -21.35 -11.72 -18.06
N ARG A 195 -21.70 -12.73 -18.85
CA ARG A 195 -20.92 -13.18 -20.02
C ARG A 195 -20.61 -12.01 -20.95
N ASP A 196 -21.63 -11.18 -21.21
CA ASP A 196 -21.57 -10.01 -22.08
C ASP A 196 -21.46 -8.72 -21.27
N LYS A 197 -20.59 -8.68 -20.26
CA LYS A 197 -20.50 -7.57 -19.30
C LYS A 197 -20.42 -6.20 -19.97
N ASP A 198 -19.50 -6.01 -20.91
CA ASP A 198 -19.25 -4.69 -21.50
C ASP A 198 -19.83 -4.57 -22.92
N SER A 199 -19.94 -5.68 -23.65
CA SER A 199 -20.53 -5.74 -24.99
C SER A 199 -20.96 -7.16 -25.35
N ILE A 200 -21.88 -7.30 -26.31
CA ILE A 200 -22.36 -8.61 -26.78
C ILE A 200 -21.23 -9.36 -27.51
N SER A 201 -20.82 -10.49 -26.95
CA SER A 201 -19.78 -11.36 -27.50
C SER A 201 -20.19 -12.06 -28.80
N ILE A 202 -19.20 -12.51 -29.58
CA ILE A 202 -19.43 -13.33 -30.77
C ILE A 202 -20.13 -14.66 -30.44
N ILE A 203 -19.79 -15.24 -29.28
CA ILE A 203 -20.42 -16.46 -28.75
C ILE A 203 -21.92 -16.24 -28.59
N THR A 204 -22.32 -15.17 -27.92
CA THR A 204 -23.74 -14.82 -27.74
C THR A 204 -24.45 -14.62 -29.07
N LYS A 205 -23.87 -13.86 -30.00
CA LYS A 205 -24.46 -13.62 -31.32
C LYS A 205 -24.70 -14.93 -32.08
N ASN A 206 -23.71 -15.83 -32.07
CA ASN A 206 -23.81 -17.11 -32.74
C ASN A 206 -24.88 -18.02 -32.11
N LEU A 207 -24.95 -18.07 -30.77
CA LEU A 207 -25.96 -18.84 -30.06
C LEU A 207 -27.39 -18.31 -30.24
N ILE A 208 -27.56 -16.99 -30.29
CA ILE A 208 -28.84 -16.35 -30.63
C ILE A 208 -29.27 -16.77 -32.04
N ASN A 209 -28.38 -16.63 -33.03
CA ASN A 209 -28.65 -17.01 -34.42
C ASN A 209 -28.94 -18.51 -34.60
N ALA A 210 -28.32 -19.35 -33.77
CA ALA A 210 -28.54 -20.79 -33.75
C ALA A 210 -29.86 -21.19 -33.07
N GLY A 211 -30.51 -20.29 -32.33
CA GLY A 211 -31.76 -20.58 -31.62
C GLY A 211 -31.59 -21.34 -30.31
N ALA A 212 -30.46 -21.15 -29.61
CA ALA A 212 -30.24 -21.71 -28.28
C ALA A 212 -31.25 -21.16 -27.24
N LEU A 213 -31.56 -21.95 -26.22
CA LEU A 213 -32.45 -21.53 -25.12
C LEU A 213 -31.76 -20.60 -24.12
N GLY A 214 -30.45 -20.75 -23.95
CA GLY A 214 -29.63 -19.97 -23.01
C GLY A 214 -28.30 -20.65 -22.77
N THR A 215 -27.40 -19.98 -22.05
CA THR A 215 -26.13 -20.57 -21.63
C THR A 215 -26.11 -20.90 -20.16
N ILE A 216 -25.32 -21.90 -19.80
CA ILE A 216 -25.02 -22.30 -18.43
C ILE A 216 -23.52 -22.20 -18.24
N GLN A 217 -23.09 -21.41 -17.26
CA GLN A 217 -21.68 -21.25 -16.89
C GLN A 217 -21.42 -21.85 -15.52
N LYS A 218 -20.28 -22.52 -15.40
CA LYS A 218 -19.74 -22.97 -14.12
C LYS A 218 -19.45 -21.78 -13.22
N SER A 219 -19.86 -21.84 -11.96
CA SER A 219 -19.61 -20.76 -11.00
C SER A 219 -19.33 -21.32 -9.59
N PRO A 220 -18.30 -20.82 -8.88
CA PRO A 220 -18.02 -21.28 -7.52
C PRO A 220 -19.16 -20.99 -6.55
N PHE A 221 -19.26 -21.80 -5.49
CA PHE A 221 -20.16 -21.52 -4.37
C PHE A 221 -19.43 -20.76 -3.25
N PRO A 222 -19.99 -19.67 -2.70
CA PRO A 222 -21.29 -19.08 -3.02
C PRO A 222 -21.34 -18.35 -4.35
N LEU A 223 -22.50 -18.42 -5.02
CA LEU A 223 -22.74 -17.72 -6.28
C LEU A 223 -22.61 -16.21 -6.08
N ARG A 224 -21.84 -15.58 -6.96
CA ARG A 224 -21.79 -14.12 -7.12
C ARG A 224 -22.56 -13.72 -8.36
N LEU A 225 -23.40 -12.69 -8.25
CA LEU A 225 -24.28 -12.25 -9.33
C LEU A 225 -24.12 -10.74 -9.50
N LEU A 226 -23.34 -10.35 -10.49
CA LEU A 226 -22.95 -8.97 -10.75
C LEU A 226 -23.70 -8.41 -11.96
N GLU A 227 -23.61 -7.11 -12.16
CA GLU A 227 -24.34 -6.40 -13.21
C GLU A 227 -23.69 -6.53 -14.60
N SER A 228 -24.53 -6.65 -15.65
CA SER A 228 -24.14 -6.39 -17.04
C SER A 228 -24.26 -4.91 -17.41
N ARG A 229 -23.27 -4.36 -18.09
CA ARG A 229 -23.23 -2.95 -18.55
C ARG A 229 -23.61 -2.76 -20.01
N CYS A 230 -24.02 -3.84 -20.71
CA CYS A 230 -24.21 -3.83 -22.17
C CYS A 230 -25.62 -3.44 -22.66
N VAL A 231 -26.58 -3.12 -21.77
CA VAL A 231 -27.93 -2.71 -22.17
C VAL A 231 -27.98 -1.20 -22.37
N ASP A 232 -27.81 -0.77 -23.63
CA ASP A 232 -27.69 0.63 -24.02
C ASP A 232 -29.01 1.28 -24.45
N SER A 233 -30.02 0.48 -24.80
CA SER A 233 -31.30 0.95 -25.33
C SER A 233 -32.39 -0.12 -25.24
N TRP A 234 -33.64 0.32 -25.36
CA TRP A 234 -34.80 -0.57 -25.36
C TRP A 234 -34.85 -1.53 -26.56
N ASP A 235 -34.29 -1.12 -27.70
CA ASP A 235 -34.33 -1.94 -28.91
C ASP A 235 -33.25 -3.03 -28.91
N ASN A 236 -32.27 -2.93 -28.00
CA ASN A 236 -31.15 -3.85 -27.83
C ASN A 236 -31.23 -4.65 -26.52
N LEU A 237 -32.45 -5.03 -26.08
CA LEU A 237 -32.58 -5.87 -24.89
C LEU A 237 -31.91 -7.23 -25.07
N PRO A 238 -31.32 -7.80 -24.00
CA PRO A 238 -30.75 -9.13 -24.06
C PRO A 238 -31.86 -10.15 -24.29
N VAL A 239 -31.60 -11.10 -25.19
CA VAL A 239 -32.58 -12.12 -25.60
C VAL A 239 -32.20 -13.54 -25.18
N LEU A 240 -30.95 -13.75 -24.75
CA LEU A 240 -30.41 -15.06 -24.38
C LEU A 240 -30.12 -15.09 -22.87
N PRO A 241 -30.82 -15.93 -22.07
CA PRO A 241 -30.53 -16.11 -20.66
C PRO A 241 -29.09 -16.57 -20.39
N ASP A 242 -28.50 -16.03 -19.32
CA ASP A 242 -27.16 -16.32 -18.83
C ASP A 242 -27.23 -16.90 -17.41
N ILE A 243 -27.19 -18.23 -17.32
CA ILE A 243 -27.34 -18.98 -16.07
C ILE A 243 -25.97 -19.22 -15.43
N LYS A 244 -25.82 -18.85 -14.15
CA LYS A 244 -24.68 -19.22 -13.31
C LYS A 244 -25.05 -20.39 -12.43
N LEU A 245 -24.51 -21.57 -12.73
CA LEU A 245 -24.79 -22.80 -11.99
C LEU A 245 -23.61 -23.13 -11.07
N ILE A 246 -23.90 -23.60 -9.86
CA ILE A 246 -22.84 -24.00 -8.93
C ILE A 246 -21.97 -25.10 -9.55
N ASP A 247 -20.67 -25.00 -9.30
CA ASP A 247 -19.62 -25.88 -9.80
C ASP A 247 -19.94 -27.38 -9.69
N GLU A 248 -20.40 -27.83 -8.52
CA GLU A 248 -20.77 -29.23 -8.27
C GLU A 248 -21.85 -29.73 -9.26
N GLN A 249 -22.90 -28.95 -9.46
CA GLN A 249 -24.02 -29.33 -10.33
C GLN A 249 -23.67 -29.15 -11.81
N TYR A 250 -22.83 -28.17 -12.13
CA TYR A 250 -22.29 -28.01 -13.48
C TYR A 250 -21.44 -29.23 -13.87
N ASP A 251 -20.52 -29.65 -13.00
CA ASP A 251 -19.62 -30.78 -13.25
C ASP A 251 -20.40 -32.10 -13.35
N GLU A 252 -21.42 -32.29 -12.51
CA GLU A 252 -22.35 -33.42 -12.61
C GLU A 252 -23.03 -33.46 -13.99
N ILE A 253 -23.65 -32.36 -14.43
CA ILE A 253 -24.30 -32.30 -15.75
C ILE A 253 -23.28 -32.53 -16.86
N PHE A 254 -22.11 -31.90 -16.78
CA PHE A 254 -21.04 -32.07 -17.75
C PHE A 254 -20.62 -33.54 -17.87
N ASN A 255 -20.41 -34.24 -16.74
CA ASN A 255 -20.04 -35.65 -16.73
C ASN A 255 -21.14 -36.55 -17.32
N LEU A 256 -22.41 -36.30 -17.01
CA LEU A 256 -23.53 -37.01 -17.62
C LEU A 256 -23.52 -36.87 -19.15
N LEU A 257 -23.22 -35.67 -19.67
CA LEU A 257 -23.10 -35.43 -21.10
C LEU A 257 -21.89 -36.17 -21.71
N GLN A 258 -20.75 -36.24 -21.01
CA GLN A 258 -19.58 -37.02 -21.46
C GLN A 258 -19.88 -38.53 -21.49
N GLU A 259 -20.75 -39.02 -20.61
CA GLU A 259 -21.25 -40.40 -20.61
C GLU A 259 -22.31 -40.66 -21.69
N ASN A 260 -22.58 -39.70 -22.58
CA ASN A 260 -23.62 -39.76 -23.61
C ASN A 260 -25.04 -39.96 -23.04
N LYS A 261 -25.29 -39.54 -21.79
CA LYS A 261 -26.64 -39.54 -21.22
C LYS A 261 -27.42 -38.33 -21.73
N ILE A 262 -28.71 -38.53 -21.94
CA ILE A 262 -29.63 -37.43 -22.23
C ILE A 262 -29.84 -36.66 -20.93
N VAL A 263 -29.49 -35.38 -20.96
CA VAL A 263 -29.76 -34.45 -19.85
C VAL A 263 -30.80 -33.44 -20.32
N LYS A 264 -31.95 -33.39 -19.65
CA LYS A 264 -33.00 -32.42 -19.92
C LYS A 264 -33.10 -31.45 -18.75
N LEU A 265 -33.00 -30.15 -19.05
CA LEU A 265 -33.04 -29.09 -18.05
C LEU A 265 -34.27 -28.20 -18.25
N GLN A 266 -34.78 -27.69 -17.15
CA GLN A 266 -35.87 -26.73 -17.08
C GLN A 266 -35.40 -25.46 -16.38
N PHE A 267 -35.69 -24.30 -16.96
CA PHE A 267 -35.48 -23.00 -16.33
C PHE A 267 -36.71 -22.10 -16.51
N ASP A 268 -36.98 -21.29 -15.48
CA ASP A 268 -37.97 -20.22 -15.45
C ASP A 268 -37.32 -19.01 -14.77
N VAL A 269 -36.93 -17.99 -15.54
CA VAL A 269 -36.30 -16.76 -15.07
C VAL A 269 -37.22 -15.59 -15.41
N ARG A 270 -37.69 -14.88 -14.39
CA ARG A 270 -38.75 -13.87 -14.54
C ARG A 270 -38.26 -12.43 -14.38
N ASN A 271 -37.11 -12.10 -14.94
CA ASN A 271 -36.57 -10.73 -14.90
C ASN A 271 -37.47 -9.74 -15.68
N HIS A 272 -37.54 -8.49 -15.20
CA HIS A 272 -38.39 -7.45 -15.77
C HIS A 272 -37.56 -6.25 -16.23
N PHE A 273 -37.82 -5.80 -17.47
CA PHE A 273 -37.22 -4.59 -18.05
C PHE A 273 -38.32 -3.53 -18.24
N TYR A 274 -37.97 -2.27 -18.02
CA TYR A 274 -38.87 -1.15 -18.30
C TYR A 274 -38.12 0.00 -18.98
N ARG A 275 -38.86 0.79 -19.77
CA ARG A 275 -38.27 1.87 -20.59
C ARG A 275 -37.70 2.96 -19.68
N GLY A 276 -36.44 3.32 -19.93
CA GLY A 276 -35.82 4.51 -19.35
C GLY A 276 -36.08 5.77 -20.19
N PRO A 277 -35.34 6.86 -19.93
CA PRO A 277 -34.25 6.94 -18.95
C PRO A 277 -34.74 6.85 -17.50
N VAL A 278 -34.02 6.10 -16.66
CA VAL A 278 -34.26 5.96 -15.22
C VAL A 278 -33.18 6.72 -14.46
N LYS A 279 -33.56 7.84 -13.83
CA LYS A 279 -32.64 8.69 -13.07
C LYS A 279 -32.27 8.05 -11.73
N TYR A 280 -31.02 8.23 -11.32
CA TYR A 280 -30.53 7.81 -10.00
C TYR A 280 -29.77 8.95 -9.30
N HIS A 281 -29.78 8.95 -7.97
CA HIS A 281 -29.47 10.13 -7.17
C HIS A 281 -28.68 9.77 -5.90
N ASN A 282 -27.69 10.59 -5.54
CA ASN A 282 -27.25 10.58 -4.16
C ASN A 282 -28.38 11.14 -3.29
N VAL A 283 -28.54 10.63 -2.07
CA VAL A 283 -29.48 11.20 -1.07
C VAL A 283 -28.69 11.98 -0.03
N ILE A 284 -28.95 13.28 0.06
CA ILE A 284 -28.21 14.18 0.94
C ILE A 284 -29.12 14.67 2.06
N GLY A 285 -28.61 14.68 3.28
CA GLY A 285 -29.26 15.28 4.44
C GLY A 285 -28.27 16.10 5.26
N ILE A 286 -28.66 17.28 5.71
CA ILE A 286 -27.79 18.20 6.44
C ILE A 286 -28.42 18.53 7.79
N LEU A 287 -27.73 18.13 8.87
CA LEU A 287 -27.96 18.67 10.20
C LEU A 287 -27.18 19.98 10.32
N LYS A 288 -27.89 21.11 10.27
CA LYS A 288 -27.29 22.43 10.20
C LYS A 288 -26.52 22.80 11.48
N GLY A 289 -25.29 23.25 11.31
CA GLY A 289 -24.43 23.74 12.39
C GLY A 289 -24.86 25.11 12.92
N SER A 290 -24.34 25.48 14.10
CA SER A 290 -24.68 26.72 14.81
C SER A 290 -23.75 27.89 14.48
N GLU A 291 -22.44 27.70 14.57
CA GLU A 291 -21.43 28.76 14.41
C GLU A 291 -20.84 28.83 13.00
N LYS A 292 -20.64 27.66 12.37
CA LYS A 292 -19.95 27.46 11.09
C LYS A 292 -20.79 26.57 10.17
N PRO A 293 -22.00 27.00 9.79
CA PRO A 293 -22.96 26.15 9.06
C PRO A 293 -22.48 25.74 7.65
N ASP A 294 -21.50 26.44 7.08
CA ASP A 294 -20.94 26.15 5.76
C ASP A 294 -19.67 25.26 5.80
N GLU A 295 -19.26 24.82 6.99
CA GLU A 295 -18.21 23.82 7.20
C GLU A 295 -18.85 22.48 7.56
N TYR A 296 -18.25 21.36 7.13
CA TYR A 296 -18.90 20.05 7.15
C TYR A 296 -18.07 18.95 7.80
N VAL A 297 -18.76 18.08 8.55
CA VAL A 297 -18.36 16.68 8.77
C VAL A 297 -19.28 15.80 7.93
N ILE A 298 -18.74 14.83 7.20
CA ILE A 298 -19.53 13.95 6.32
C ILE A 298 -19.69 12.56 6.93
N LEU A 299 -20.91 12.03 6.83
CA LEU A 299 -21.28 10.63 7.05
C LEU A 299 -21.63 9.99 5.70
N GLY A 300 -20.88 8.98 5.26
CA GLY A 300 -20.99 8.38 3.94
C GLY A 300 -21.25 6.87 3.96
N ALA A 301 -22.10 6.41 3.05
CA ALA A 301 -22.28 5.01 2.68
C ALA A 301 -22.93 4.95 1.30
N HIS A 302 -22.76 3.87 0.53
CA HIS A 302 -23.48 3.73 -0.73
C HIS A 302 -24.84 3.04 -0.54
N LEU A 303 -25.85 3.57 -1.21
CA LEU A 303 -27.24 3.11 -1.11
C LEU A 303 -27.52 1.92 -2.03
N ASP A 304 -26.90 1.92 -3.20
CA ASP A 304 -27.05 0.84 -4.17
C ASP A 304 -26.42 -0.45 -3.67
N SER A 305 -26.81 -1.56 -4.28
CA SER A 305 -26.19 -2.86 -4.09
C SER A 305 -26.38 -3.67 -5.36
N PHE A 306 -25.61 -4.75 -5.52
CA PHE A 306 -26.09 -5.82 -6.39
C PHE A 306 -27.41 -6.42 -5.86
N ASP A 307 -28.12 -7.08 -6.76
CA ASP A 307 -29.49 -7.53 -6.57
C ASP A 307 -29.64 -9.05 -6.55
N GLY A 308 -28.53 -9.81 -6.59
CA GLY A 308 -28.57 -11.27 -6.42
C GLY A 308 -29.07 -11.75 -5.05
N ALA A 309 -29.10 -10.86 -4.06
CA ALA A 309 -29.64 -11.08 -2.72
C ALA A 309 -30.33 -9.80 -2.22
N THR A 310 -30.05 -9.31 -1.01
CA THR A 310 -30.69 -8.10 -0.46
C THR A 310 -29.73 -6.96 -0.15
N GLY A 311 -28.43 -7.11 -0.47
CA GLY A 311 -27.43 -6.05 -0.28
C GLY A 311 -27.35 -5.59 1.17
N ALA A 312 -27.43 -6.54 2.10
CA ALA A 312 -27.58 -6.26 3.53
C ALA A 312 -26.24 -5.91 4.18
N ILE A 313 -25.20 -6.67 3.85
CA ILE A 313 -23.82 -6.45 4.22
C ILE A 313 -23.23 -5.38 3.31
N ASP A 314 -23.53 -5.43 2.01
CA ASP A 314 -23.00 -4.54 0.96
C ASP A 314 -24.12 -3.78 0.22
N ASN A 315 -24.49 -2.58 0.63
CA ASN A 315 -24.04 -1.88 1.82
C ASN A 315 -25.19 -1.34 2.67
N GLY A 316 -26.25 -2.15 2.82
CA GLY A 316 -27.35 -1.86 3.75
C GLY A 316 -26.84 -1.61 5.17
N SER A 317 -25.78 -2.32 5.59
CA SER A 317 -25.16 -2.19 6.91
C SER A 317 -24.49 -0.84 7.14
N GLY A 318 -23.75 -0.32 6.15
CA GLY A 318 -23.17 1.02 6.22
C GLY A 318 -24.24 2.10 6.23
N VAL A 319 -25.23 1.98 5.33
CA VAL A 319 -26.36 2.94 5.23
C VAL A 319 -27.13 3.00 6.55
N ALA A 320 -27.53 1.84 7.10
CA ALA A 320 -28.26 1.77 8.36
C ALA A 320 -27.49 2.45 9.50
N ARG A 321 -26.17 2.22 9.60
CA ARG A 321 -25.31 2.84 10.63
C ARG A 321 -25.24 4.35 10.49
N MET A 322 -25.07 4.85 9.26
CA MET A 322 -24.96 6.28 8.99
C MET A 322 -26.29 7.00 9.24
N MET A 323 -27.39 6.41 8.77
CA MET A 323 -28.75 6.92 9.03
C MET A 323 -29.05 6.95 10.53
N GLU A 324 -28.70 5.90 11.26
CA GLU A 324 -28.91 5.89 12.70
C GLU A 324 -28.03 6.92 13.41
N ALA A 325 -26.77 7.07 12.99
CA ALA A 325 -25.87 8.04 13.58
C ALA A 325 -26.43 9.47 13.46
N ILE A 326 -26.89 9.88 12.27
CA ILE A 326 -27.44 11.22 12.08
C ILE A 326 -28.80 11.40 12.79
N ARG A 327 -29.62 10.33 12.87
CA ARG A 327 -30.87 10.35 13.65
C ARG A 327 -30.60 10.55 15.14
N LEU A 328 -29.62 9.84 15.71
CA LEU A 328 -29.24 9.99 17.12
C LEU A 328 -28.80 11.42 17.43
N LEU A 329 -28.04 12.05 16.53
CA LEU A 329 -27.62 13.45 16.64
C LEU A 329 -28.83 14.39 16.63
N SER A 330 -29.73 14.23 15.66
CA SER A 330 -30.94 15.06 15.57
C SER A 330 -31.85 14.88 16.80
N ALA A 331 -32.12 13.63 17.22
CA ALA A 331 -32.96 13.31 18.37
C ALA A 331 -32.36 13.79 19.70
N ALA A 332 -31.03 13.83 19.81
CA ALA A 332 -30.35 14.45 20.94
C ALA A 332 -30.57 15.98 20.97
N GLY A 333 -31.00 16.59 19.88
CA GLY A 333 -31.11 18.04 19.72
C GLY A 333 -29.74 18.69 19.49
N ALA A 334 -28.80 17.96 18.88
CA ALA A 334 -27.45 18.43 18.64
C ALA A 334 -27.46 19.67 17.73
N LYS A 335 -26.70 20.70 18.14
CA LYS A 335 -26.43 21.91 17.35
C LYS A 335 -24.92 22.13 17.24
N PRO A 336 -24.19 21.20 16.59
CA PRO A 336 -22.73 21.26 16.50
C PRO A 336 -22.27 22.59 15.89
N LYS A 337 -21.02 23.02 16.16
CA LYS A 337 -20.46 24.23 15.56
C LYS A 337 -20.55 24.18 14.03
N ARG A 338 -20.14 23.05 13.44
CA ARG A 338 -20.20 22.77 12.00
C ARG A 338 -21.40 21.93 11.62
N SER A 339 -21.83 22.02 10.38
CA SER A 339 -22.88 21.13 9.85
C SER A 339 -22.39 19.68 9.75
N ILE A 340 -23.30 18.73 9.96
CA ILE A 340 -23.04 17.31 9.71
C ILE A 340 -23.90 16.90 8.50
N MET A 341 -23.25 16.44 7.45
CA MET A 341 -23.89 16.06 6.19
C MET A 341 -23.85 14.54 6.03
N ILE A 342 -25.01 13.90 5.94
CA ILE A 342 -25.11 12.51 5.51
C ILE A 342 -25.25 12.46 3.99
N GLN A 343 -24.50 11.56 3.35
CA GLN A 343 -24.57 11.28 1.92
C GLN A 343 -24.73 9.77 1.72
N LEU A 344 -25.84 9.38 1.10
CA LEU A 344 -26.06 8.02 0.63
C LEU A 344 -25.80 7.97 -0.87
N TYR A 345 -24.68 7.38 -1.28
CA TYR A 345 -24.17 7.46 -2.65
C TYR A 345 -24.90 6.51 -3.60
N ALA A 346 -25.06 6.94 -4.84
CA ALA A 346 -25.54 6.12 -5.94
C ALA A 346 -24.39 5.42 -6.67
N ALA A 347 -24.66 4.26 -7.25
CA ALA A 347 -23.82 3.62 -8.25
C ALA A 347 -22.33 3.46 -7.81
N GLU A 348 -22.11 3.11 -6.54
CA GLU A 348 -20.77 2.75 -6.04
C GLU A 348 -20.29 1.48 -6.76
N GLU A 349 -21.20 0.50 -6.92
CA GLU A 349 -20.97 -0.81 -7.54
C GLU A 349 -20.55 -0.69 -9.02
N ARG A 350 -20.86 0.46 -9.63
CA ARG A 350 -20.47 0.80 -11.00
C ARG A 350 -19.13 1.53 -11.09
N GLY A 351 -18.51 1.84 -9.96
CA GLY A 351 -17.17 2.41 -9.83
C GLY A 351 -17.17 3.81 -9.22
N LEU A 352 -17.81 3.99 -8.07
CA LEU A 352 -17.85 5.24 -7.29
C LEU A 352 -18.55 6.40 -8.04
N VAL A 353 -19.55 6.11 -8.87
CA VAL A 353 -20.12 7.11 -9.79
C VAL A 353 -20.79 8.25 -9.02
N GLY A 354 -21.55 7.94 -7.96
CA GLY A 354 -22.24 8.92 -7.13
C GLY A 354 -21.30 9.87 -6.39
N SER A 355 -20.31 9.34 -5.67
CA SER A 355 -19.35 10.20 -4.95
C SER A 355 -18.45 11.01 -5.87
N LYS A 356 -18.01 10.45 -7.01
CA LYS A 356 -17.24 11.22 -8.02
C LYS A 356 -18.06 12.37 -8.60
N SER A 357 -19.33 12.10 -8.94
CA SER A 357 -20.25 13.13 -9.43
C SER A 357 -20.40 14.26 -8.41
N TRP A 358 -20.64 13.92 -7.14
CA TRP A 358 -20.80 14.92 -6.08
C TRP A 358 -19.53 15.76 -5.89
N VAL A 359 -18.36 15.13 -5.81
CA VAL A 359 -17.05 15.80 -5.66
C VAL A 359 -16.77 16.74 -6.83
N GLU A 360 -17.06 16.32 -8.06
CA GLU A 360 -16.87 17.15 -9.26
C GLU A 360 -17.75 18.40 -9.25
N LYS A 361 -19.03 18.26 -8.83
CA LYS A 361 -19.97 19.38 -8.73
C LYS A 361 -19.66 20.33 -7.56
N ASN A 362 -18.96 19.86 -6.53
CA ASN A 362 -18.79 20.57 -5.26
C ASN A 362 -17.33 20.90 -4.91
N LYS A 363 -16.47 21.14 -5.92
CA LYS A 363 -15.02 21.42 -5.71
C LYS A 363 -14.72 22.49 -4.68
N TYR A 364 -15.49 23.59 -4.66
CA TYR A 364 -15.31 24.68 -3.70
C TYR A 364 -15.74 24.34 -2.26
N THR A 365 -16.56 23.31 -2.09
CA THR A 365 -16.98 22.83 -0.77
C THR A 365 -15.92 21.91 -0.16
N LEU A 366 -15.04 21.31 -0.97
CA LEU A 366 -14.09 20.29 -0.50
C LEU A 366 -13.14 20.80 0.58
N ASP A 367 -12.68 22.04 0.48
CA ASP A 367 -11.79 22.65 1.49
C ASP A 367 -12.52 23.00 2.79
N LYS A 368 -13.86 23.02 2.79
CA LYS A 368 -14.70 23.24 3.96
C LYS A 368 -15.12 21.95 4.68
N ILE A 369 -14.71 20.79 4.16
CA ILE A 369 -14.95 19.50 4.80
C ILE A 369 -13.80 19.20 5.75
N SER A 370 -14.12 19.04 7.03
CA SER A 370 -13.15 18.70 8.09
C SER A 370 -12.72 17.22 7.99
N ILE A 371 -13.70 16.33 7.89
CA ILE A 371 -13.48 14.88 7.85
C ILE A 371 -14.70 14.17 7.27
N MET A 372 -14.48 13.02 6.62
CA MET A 372 -15.51 12.14 6.09
C MET A 372 -15.42 10.74 6.71
N PHE A 373 -16.44 10.34 7.46
CA PHE A 373 -16.59 8.96 7.92
C PHE A 373 -17.38 8.17 6.88
N ASN A 374 -16.75 7.18 6.25
CA ASN A 374 -17.42 6.31 5.27
C ASN A 374 -17.50 4.87 5.79
N ASN A 375 -18.69 4.27 5.79
CA ASN A 375 -18.89 2.89 6.23
C ASN A 375 -19.30 2.02 5.05
N ASP A 376 -18.37 1.16 4.67
CA ASP A 376 -18.48 0.24 3.54
C ASP A 376 -17.46 -0.87 3.74
N GLY A 377 -17.87 -1.88 4.50
CA GLY A 377 -16.97 -2.95 4.96
C GLY A 377 -17.69 -4.09 5.68
N GLY A 378 -19.01 -4.15 5.55
CA GLY A 378 -19.86 -5.17 6.13
C GLY A 378 -20.19 -5.01 7.62
N THR A 379 -20.65 -6.10 8.22
CA THR A 379 -21.38 -6.05 9.50
C THR A 379 -20.54 -6.16 10.77
N ASN A 380 -19.23 -6.40 10.68
CA ASN A 380 -18.39 -6.52 11.87
C ASN A 380 -18.40 -5.21 12.68
N PRO A 381 -18.17 -5.27 14.00
CA PRO A 381 -18.17 -4.08 14.84
C PRO A 381 -16.99 -3.17 14.50
N LEU A 382 -17.24 -1.87 14.56
CA LEU A 382 -16.21 -0.84 14.48
C LEU A 382 -15.35 -0.85 15.73
N VAL A 383 -14.12 -1.35 15.60
CA VAL A 383 -13.19 -1.46 16.74
C VAL A 383 -12.12 -0.38 16.74
N ALA A 384 -11.91 0.32 15.63
CA ALA A 384 -10.99 1.46 15.61
C ALA A 384 -11.27 2.47 14.50
N LEU A 385 -10.87 3.72 14.73
CA LEU A 385 -10.69 4.73 13.68
C LEU A 385 -9.21 4.77 13.29
N GLY A 386 -8.91 4.40 12.05
CA GLY A 386 -7.58 4.47 11.48
C GLY A 386 -7.30 5.84 10.85
N LEU A 387 -6.30 6.56 11.35
CA LEU A 387 -5.91 7.90 10.87
C LEU A 387 -4.39 8.03 10.67
N PRO A 388 -3.92 8.83 9.69
CA PRO A 388 -2.52 9.25 9.65
C PRO A 388 -2.11 9.93 10.95
N GLU A 389 -0.87 9.74 11.39
CA GLU A 389 -0.38 10.24 12.68
C GLU A 389 -0.58 11.76 12.86
N SER A 390 -0.40 12.52 11.77
CA SER A 390 -0.64 13.97 11.72
C SER A 390 -2.07 14.37 12.05
N ILE A 391 -3.06 13.59 11.63
CA ILE A 391 -4.47 13.84 11.97
C ILE A 391 -4.79 13.28 13.35
N LEU A 392 -4.28 12.09 13.69
CA LEU A 392 -4.52 11.46 14.98
C LEU A 392 -4.15 12.41 16.13
N LYS A 393 -2.98 13.07 16.05
CA LYS A 393 -2.55 14.09 17.02
C LYS A 393 -3.52 15.27 17.19
N GLN A 394 -4.26 15.61 16.13
CA GLN A 394 -5.24 16.71 16.17
C GLN A 394 -6.58 16.29 16.79
N VAL A 395 -7.00 15.04 16.58
CA VAL A 395 -8.34 14.58 16.99
C VAL A 395 -8.36 13.73 18.26
N GLU A 396 -7.21 13.20 18.71
CA GLU A 396 -7.14 12.29 19.84
C GLU A 396 -7.76 12.91 21.10
N GLY A 397 -7.46 14.18 21.40
CA GLY A 397 -8.02 14.88 22.56
C GLY A 397 -9.55 14.95 22.57
N VAL A 398 -10.18 15.17 21.41
CA VAL A 398 -11.65 15.27 21.30
C VAL A 398 -12.34 13.91 21.19
N LEU A 399 -11.65 12.88 20.71
CA LEU A 399 -12.19 11.53 20.57
C LEU A 399 -11.94 10.63 21.79
N ASN A 400 -10.97 10.96 22.65
CA ASN A 400 -10.66 10.21 23.86
C ASN A 400 -11.86 9.97 24.80
N PRO A 401 -12.80 10.93 25.01
CA PRO A 401 -13.99 10.68 25.83
C PRO A 401 -14.84 9.50 25.35
N ILE A 402 -14.81 9.17 24.05
CA ILE A 402 -15.52 8.01 23.51
C ILE A 402 -14.91 6.72 24.09
N ARG A 403 -13.58 6.64 24.23
CA ARG A 403 -12.87 5.45 24.73
C ARG A 403 -13.13 5.16 26.22
N GLU A 404 -13.62 6.15 26.96
CA GLU A 404 -13.97 6.03 28.38
C GLU A 404 -15.40 5.49 28.58
N LEU A 405 -16.21 5.45 27.52
CA LEU A 405 -17.56 4.91 27.56
C LEU A 405 -17.54 3.38 27.61
N LYS A 406 -18.63 2.80 28.11
CA LYS A 406 -18.81 1.35 28.16
C LYS A 406 -19.41 0.85 26.86
N PHE A 407 -18.61 0.18 26.06
CA PHE A 407 -19.06 -0.49 24.85
C PHE A 407 -19.02 -2.02 24.99
N GLU A 408 -19.85 -2.70 24.21
CA GLU A 408 -19.81 -4.16 24.06
C GLU A 408 -18.52 -4.61 23.38
N TYR A 409 -18.06 -3.86 22.39
CA TYR A 409 -16.81 -4.11 21.67
C TYR A 409 -15.77 -3.05 22.00
N PRO A 410 -14.47 -3.40 22.04
CA PRO A 410 -13.42 -2.43 22.29
C PRO A 410 -13.36 -1.39 21.17
N PHE A 411 -12.97 -0.16 21.52
CA PHE A 411 -12.75 0.93 20.58
C PHE A 411 -11.39 1.60 20.80
N SER A 412 -10.61 1.75 19.73
CA SER A 412 -9.32 2.45 19.73
C SER A 412 -9.20 3.50 18.62
N LEU A 413 -8.14 4.29 18.70
CA LEU A 413 -7.68 5.13 17.61
C LEU A 413 -6.34 4.55 17.14
N ASP A 414 -6.25 4.19 15.87
CA ASP A 414 -5.11 3.48 15.30
C ASP A 414 -4.38 4.39 14.30
N THR A 415 -3.06 4.39 14.33
CA THR A 415 -2.26 5.03 13.29
C THR A 415 -2.26 4.18 12.02
N ILE A 416 -2.56 4.80 10.89
CA ILE A 416 -2.44 4.19 9.56
C ILE A 416 -1.45 4.99 8.69
N PRO A 417 -0.99 4.43 7.55
CA PRO A 417 -0.23 5.20 6.56
C PRO A 417 -0.94 6.49 6.12
N LYS A 418 -0.15 7.46 5.66
CA LYS A 418 -0.66 8.66 4.98
C LYS A 418 -1.64 8.29 3.87
N PHE A 419 -2.63 9.14 3.67
CA PHE A 419 -3.56 8.98 2.57
C PHE A 419 -2.85 9.15 1.23
N ARG A 420 -3.20 8.31 0.25
CA ARG A 420 -2.63 8.38 -1.09
C ARG A 420 -3.68 8.90 -2.07
N ARG A 421 -3.31 9.95 -2.82
CA ARG A 421 -4.14 10.55 -3.89
C ARG A 421 -3.86 9.85 -5.22
N ALA A 422 -3.92 8.52 -5.21
CA ALA A 422 -3.61 7.71 -6.37
C ALA A 422 -4.32 6.35 -6.35
N GLY A 423 -4.38 5.73 -7.52
CA GLY A 423 -4.94 4.40 -7.73
C GLY A 423 -6.46 4.38 -7.80
N ARG A 424 -7.00 3.17 -7.99
CA ARG A 424 -8.44 2.92 -7.93
C ARG A 424 -8.82 2.64 -6.47
N GLY A 425 -9.83 3.35 -5.97
CA GLY A 425 -10.50 3.03 -4.72
C GLY A 425 -11.60 2.00 -4.93
N GLY A 426 -12.06 1.40 -3.83
CA GLY A 426 -13.21 0.50 -3.83
C GLY A 426 -14.22 0.89 -2.74
N THR A 427 -14.34 2.19 -2.48
CA THR A 427 -15.39 2.78 -1.66
C THR A 427 -15.41 4.31 -1.86
N ASP A 428 -16.52 4.97 -1.54
CA ASP A 428 -16.76 6.39 -1.84
C ASP A 428 -15.77 7.36 -1.18
N SER A 429 -15.18 7.01 -0.03
CA SER A 429 -14.17 7.87 0.61
C SER A 429 -12.96 8.11 -0.28
N HIS A 430 -12.68 7.23 -1.24
CA HIS A 430 -11.58 7.41 -2.19
C HIS A 430 -11.78 8.65 -3.07
N SER A 431 -13.01 8.93 -3.51
CA SER A 431 -13.32 10.13 -4.31
C SER A 431 -12.95 11.42 -3.57
N PHE A 432 -13.11 11.42 -2.25
CA PHE A 432 -12.79 12.53 -1.36
C PHE A 432 -11.29 12.60 -1.03
N ILE A 433 -10.66 11.46 -0.73
CA ILE A 433 -9.21 11.36 -0.50
C ILE A 433 -8.44 11.87 -1.71
N MET A 434 -8.84 11.50 -2.93
CA MET A 434 -8.21 11.98 -4.17
C MET A 434 -8.18 13.50 -4.27
N ASN A 435 -9.12 14.19 -3.61
CA ASN A 435 -9.26 15.65 -3.58
C ASN A 435 -8.86 16.25 -2.22
N GLY A 436 -8.06 15.54 -1.43
CA GLY A 436 -7.44 16.05 -0.21
C GLY A 436 -8.34 16.09 1.03
N VAL A 437 -9.57 15.57 0.96
CA VAL A 437 -10.46 15.50 2.12
C VAL A 437 -10.06 14.32 3.01
N PRO A 438 -9.75 14.54 4.31
CA PRO A 438 -9.44 13.46 5.23
C PRO A 438 -10.60 12.48 5.41
N ALA A 439 -10.34 11.19 5.26
CA ALA A 439 -11.34 10.15 5.50
C ALA A 439 -10.74 8.99 6.31
N PRO A 440 -11.04 8.89 7.63
CA PRO A 440 -10.56 7.78 8.46
C PRO A 440 -10.97 6.43 7.91
N ARG A 441 -10.09 5.44 8.07
CA ARG A 441 -10.46 4.04 7.85
C ARG A 441 -11.29 3.57 9.04
N LEU A 442 -12.56 3.22 8.80
CA LEU A 442 -13.36 2.51 9.79
C LEU A 442 -12.89 1.05 9.87
N ILE A 443 -12.17 0.70 10.93
CA ILE A 443 -11.59 -0.64 11.10
C ILE A 443 -12.65 -1.55 11.73
N LEU A 444 -13.24 -2.40 10.90
CA LEU A 444 -14.24 -3.39 11.31
C LEU A 444 -13.57 -4.75 11.56
N ARG A 445 -13.73 -5.33 12.75
CA ARG A 445 -13.16 -6.66 13.08
C ARG A 445 -14.14 -7.46 13.92
N GLY A 446 -14.38 -8.71 13.55
CA GLY A 446 -15.30 -9.60 14.26
C GLY A 446 -15.41 -10.95 13.57
N PRO A 447 -16.38 -11.78 13.97
CA PRO A 447 -16.51 -13.15 13.48
C PRO A 447 -17.03 -13.24 12.03
N HIS A 448 -17.61 -12.17 11.48
CA HIS A 448 -18.14 -12.19 10.12
C HIS A 448 -17.03 -12.24 9.07
N VAL A 449 -17.16 -13.14 8.10
CA VAL A 449 -16.22 -13.24 6.97
C VAL A 449 -16.80 -12.52 5.77
N TYR A 450 -16.46 -11.24 5.60
CA TYR A 450 -17.02 -10.38 4.54
C TYR A 450 -16.92 -11.00 3.14
N ARG A 451 -15.81 -11.63 2.78
CA ARG A 451 -15.61 -12.27 1.45
C ARG A 451 -16.60 -13.41 1.13
N ARG A 452 -17.23 -14.01 2.15
CA ARG A 452 -18.26 -15.04 1.96
C ARG A 452 -19.57 -14.42 1.50
N THR A 453 -19.94 -13.25 2.01
CA THR A 453 -21.20 -12.58 1.69
C THR A 453 -21.08 -11.59 0.55
N TRP A 454 -19.93 -10.92 0.43
CA TRP A 454 -19.64 -9.87 -0.56
C TRP A 454 -20.04 -10.27 -1.99
N HIS A 455 -20.98 -9.50 -2.55
CA HIS A 455 -21.60 -9.69 -3.87
C HIS A 455 -22.21 -11.08 -4.14
N SER A 456 -22.53 -11.83 -3.10
CA SER A 456 -23.01 -13.21 -3.21
C SER A 456 -24.48 -13.33 -2.88
N ILE A 457 -25.06 -14.49 -3.19
CA ILE A 457 -26.41 -14.86 -2.76
C ILE A 457 -26.58 -14.93 -1.22
N PHE A 458 -25.48 -14.90 -0.45
CA PHE A 458 -25.52 -14.82 1.00
C PHE A 458 -25.56 -13.38 1.53
N ASP A 459 -25.52 -12.36 0.67
CA ASP A 459 -25.65 -10.98 1.11
C ASP A 459 -27.08 -10.65 1.57
N THR A 460 -27.42 -11.13 2.76
CA THR A 460 -28.77 -11.18 3.30
C THR A 460 -28.84 -10.63 4.71
N TYR A 461 -30.04 -10.21 5.11
CA TYR A 461 -30.31 -9.66 6.45
C TYR A 461 -29.85 -10.58 7.59
N ASN A 462 -29.93 -11.91 7.39
CA ASN A 462 -29.57 -12.90 8.41
C ASN A 462 -28.08 -12.96 8.71
N GLU A 463 -27.23 -12.45 7.82
CA GLU A 463 -25.78 -12.38 8.04
C GLU A 463 -25.38 -11.12 8.83
N VAL A 464 -26.31 -10.20 9.10
CA VAL A 464 -26.05 -8.96 9.85
C VAL A 464 -25.96 -9.26 11.35
N ILE A 465 -24.93 -8.73 12.02
CA ILE A 465 -24.70 -8.83 13.48
C ILE A 465 -25.35 -7.62 14.17
N PRO A 466 -26.51 -7.77 14.85
CA PRO A 466 -27.27 -6.62 15.35
C PRO A 466 -26.56 -5.79 16.42
N SER A 467 -25.85 -6.43 17.34
CA SER A 467 -25.07 -5.72 18.38
C SER A 467 -23.96 -4.88 17.78
N ALA A 468 -23.26 -5.40 16.76
CA ALA A 468 -22.22 -4.68 16.03
C ALA A 468 -22.77 -3.45 15.28
N GLN A 469 -24.00 -3.54 14.73
CA GLN A 469 -24.68 -2.40 14.11
C GLN A 469 -24.96 -1.28 15.11
N LYS A 470 -25.50 -1.64 16.29
CA LYS A 470 -25.82 -0.68 17.37
C LYS A 470 -24.55 -0.02 17.91
N HIS A 471 -23.52 -0.82 18.17
CA HIS A 471 -22.21 -0.36 18.59
C HIS A 471 -21.59 0.65 17.62
N SER A 472 -21.55 0.30 16.33
CA SER A 472 -20.86 1.11 15.31
C SER A 472 -21.59 2.42 15.04
N SER A 473 -22.92 2.41 14.95
CA SER A 473 -23.73 3.62 14.72
C SER A 473 -23.55 4.65 15.84
N LEU A 474 -23.51 4.20 17.10
CA LEU A 474 -23.27 5.07 18.25
C LEU A 474 -21.88 5.70 18.22
N ILE A 475 -20.82 4.92 17.97
CA ILE A 475 -19.46 5.47 17.86
C ILE A 475 -19.35 6.48 16.72
N ILE A 476 -19.94 6.19 15.57
CA ILE A 476 -19.96 7.12 14.42
C ILE A 476 -20.66 8.43 14.80
N ALA A 477 -21.81 8.37 15.49
CA ALA A 477 -22.53 9.57 15.95
C ALA A 477 -21.66 10.42 16.87
N LEU A 478 -21.04 9.81 17.90
CA LEU A 478 -20.19 10.51 18.86
C LEU A 478 -18.94 11.11 18.19
N ALA A 479 -18.29 10.36 17.29
CA ALA A 479 -17.12 10.84 16.57
C ALA A 479 -17.46 12.00 15.63
N ALA A 480 -18.58 11.93 14.92
CA ALA A 480 -19.06 13.02 14.08
C ALA A 480 -19.41 14.27 14.89
N TYR A 481 -20.07 14.11 16.04
CA TYR A 481 -20.38 15.22 16.94
C TYR A 481 -19.12 15.91 17.47
N GLN A 482 -18.15 15.14 17.97
CA GLN A 482 -16.92 15.69 18.54
C GLN A 482 -16.08 16.40 17.49
N THR A 483 -15.92 15.81 16.31
CA THR A 483 -15.16 16.44 15.21
C THR A 483 -15.88 17.67 14.64
N ALA A 484 -17.21 17.69 14.61
CA ALA A 484 -17.97 18.87 14.19
C ALA A 484 -17.86 20.04 15.17
N ASN A 485 -17.53 19.78 16.44
CA ASN A 485 -17.37 20.77 17.50
C ASN A 485 -15.93 21.24 17.76
N MET A 486 -14.94 20.75 17.00
CA MET A 486 -13.56 21.27 17.06
C MET A 486 -13.52 22.78 16.77
N ASP A 487 -12.49 23.50 17.21
CA ASP A 487 -12.42 24.94 16.94
C ASP A 487 -12.06 25.25 15.48
N SER A 488 -11.19 24.44 14.88
CA SER A 488 -10.78 24.55 13.47
C SER A 488 -11.14 23.30 12.67
N LEU A 489 -11.10 23.42 11.35
CA LEU A 489 -11.04 22.25 10.47
C LEU A 489 -9.76 21.46 10.78
N ILE A 490 -9.79 20.16 10.51
CA ILE A 490 -8.59 19.31 10.59
C ILE A 490 -7.60 19.76 9.51
N SER A 491 -6.36 20.04 9.92
CA SER A 491 -5.27 20.36 9.01
C SER A 491 -4.91 19.13 8.17
N ARG A 492 -4.72 19.37 6.87
CA ARG A 492 -4.29 18.37 5.89
C ARG A 492 -2.77 18.15 5.88
N GLU A 493 -2.03 18.97 6.62
CA GLU A 493 -0.57 18.94 6.65
C GLU A 493 -0.05 17.59 7.15
N GLY A 494 0.82 16.96 6.35
CA GLY A 494 1.38 15.65 6.64
C GLY A 494 0.37 14.49 6.62
N ALA A 495 -0.89 14.71 6.22
CA ALA A 495 -1.92 13.67 6.15
C ALA A 495 -1.88 12.89 4.83
N PHE A 496 -1.39 13.53 3.77
CA PHE A 496 -1.32 12.98 2.42
C PHE A 496 0.12 12.76 2.00
N LEU A 497 0.35 11.74 1.19
CA LEU A 497 1.59 11.60 0.46
C LEU A 497 1.72 12.75 -0.57
N PRO A 498 2.88 13.42 -0.65
CA PRO A 498 3.12 14.42 -1.66
C PRO A 498 3.19 13.80 -3.06
N ASP A 499 3.23 14.66 -4.08
CA ASP A 499 3.43 14.22 -5.46
C ASP A 499 4.81 13.59 -5.61
N GLY A 500 4.85 12.41 -6.23
CA GLY A 500 6.03 11.56 -6.22
C GLY A 500 5.77 10.17 -6.77
N LEU A 501 6.86 9.42 -6.92
CA LEU A 501 6.85 8.03 -7.34
C LEU A 501 7.28 7.19 -6.14
N TYR A 502 6.46 6.22 -5.74
CA TYR A 502 6.73 5.43 -4.55
C TYR A 502 6.71 3.94 -4.86
N ALA A 503 7.47 3.17 -4.09
CA ALA A 503 7.39 1.71 -4.05
C ALA A 503 6.92 1.26 -2.67
N GLU A 504 5.76 0.60 -2.63
CA GLU A 504 5.23 -0.04 -1.44
C GLU A 504 5.66 -1.50 -1.40
N LEU A 505 6.54 -1.83 -0.46
CA LEU A 505 7.03 -3.17 -0.19
C LEU A 505 6.16 -3.79 0.91
N ASN A 506 5.31 -4.75 0.54
CA ASN A 506 4.53 -5.54 1.47
C ASN A 506 5.36 -6.75 1.90
N THR A 507 5.87 -6.73 3.14
CA THR A 507 6.72 -7.80 3.69
C THR A 507 5.93 -8.69 4.66
N ASN A 508 6.54 -9.79 5.11
CA ASN A 508 6.01 -10.57 6.24
C ASN A 508 6.13 -9.87 7.60
N LYS A 509 6.90 -8.77 7.73
CA LYS A 509 7.04 -7.97 8.96
C LYS A 509 6.19 -6.69 8.97
N GLY A 510 5.61 -6.33 7.84
CA GLY A 510 4.82 -5.11 7.67
C GLY A 510 5.07 -4.41 6.34
N ARG A 511 4.58 -3.19 6.24
CA ARG A 511 4.71 -2.36 5.04
C ARG A 511 5.91 -1.41 5.15
N ILE A 512 6.69 -1.30 4.08
CA ILE A 512 7.73 -0.28 3.90
C ILE A 512 7.36 0.53 2.66
N LEU A 513 7.31 1.85 2.76
CA LEU A 513 7.08 2.75 1.63
C LEU A 513 8.38 3.49 1.31
N ILE A 514 8.82 3.40 0.07
CA ILE A 514 10.02 4.08 -0.44
C ILE A 514 9.58 5.17 -1.40
N ASN A 515 10.05 6.40 -1.21
CA ASN A 515 9.99 7.47 -2.20
C ASN A 515 11.16 7.30 -3.18
N LEU A 516 10.86 7.16 -4.47
CA LEU A 516 11.81 6.89 -5.54
C LEU A 516 12.20 8.18 -6.26
N ASP A 517 13.51 8.40 -6.42
CA ASP A 517 14.07 9.61 -7.02
C ASP A 517 14.27 9.47 -8.53
N TYR A 518 13.16 9.41 -9.26
CA TYR A 518 13.18 9.25 -10.72
C TYR A 518 13.71 10.48 -11.48
N LYS A 519 13.98 11.59 -10.79
CA LYS A 519 14.53 12.81 -11.39
C LYS A 519 16.05 12.80 -11.40
N ARG A 520 16.67 12.38 -10.28
CA ARG A 520 18.14 12.35 -10.13
C ARG A 520 18.75 10.98 -10.43
N ALA A 521 17.95 9.91 -10.35
CA ALA A 521 18.35 8.56 -10.73
C ALA A 521 17.39 7.88 -11.76
N PRO A 522 16.97 8.53 -12.86
CA PRO A 522 16.00 7.98 -13.82
C PRO A 522 16.35 6.60 -14.38
N LEU A 523 17.61 6.26 -14.68
CA LEU A 523 17.95 4.93 -15.21
C LEU A 523 17.71 3.85 -14.15
N THR A 524 18.18 4.09 -12.93
CA THR A 524 18.04 3.15 -11.81
C THR A 524 16.58 2.97 -11.40
N VAL A 525 15.83 4.07 -11.32
CA VAL A 525 14.40 4.01 -11.00
C VAL A 525 13.60 3.37 -12.14
N SER A 526 13.96 3.63 -13.41
CA SER A 526 13.37 2.95 -14.57
C SER A 526 13.55 1.44 -14.47
N ASN A 527 14.76 0.97 -14.14
CA ASN A 527 15.05 -0.44 -13.93
C ASN A 527 14.19 -1.02 -12.78
N PHE A 528 14.22 -0.39 -11.60
CA PHE A 528 13.50 -0.89 -10.43
C PHE A 528 11.98 -0.95 -10.68
N VAL A 529 11.39 0.13 -11.20
CA VAL A 529 9.94 0.19 -11.48
C VAL A 529 9.56 -0.80 -12.56
N GLY A 530 10.33 -0.90 -13.65
CA GLY A 530 10.00 -1.81 -14.73
C GLY A 530 10.13 -3.29 -14.34
N LEU A 531 11.09 -3.64 -13.49
CA LEU A 531 11.17 -4.98 -12.89
C LEU A 531 10.02 -5.24 -11.91
N ALA A 532 9.67 -4.26 -11.06
CA ALA A 532 8.55 -4.38 -10.13
C ALA A 532 7.20 -4.57 -10.82
N GLU A 533 7.00 -3.97 -11.99
CA GLU A 533 5.76 -4.07 -12.77
C GLU A 533 5.81 -5.15 -13.87
N GLY A 534 6.98 -5.75 -14.13
CA GLY A 534 7.17 -6.72 -15.20
C GLY A 534 7.17 -6.11 -16.62
N THR A 535 7.38 -4.80 -16.77
CA THR A 535 7.36 -4.07 -18.06
C THR A 535 8.73 -3.97 -18.74
N ILE A 536 9.78 -4.45 -18.08
CA ILE A 536 11.13 -4.58 -18.64
C ILE A 536 11.48 -6.07 -18.78
N LYS A 537 11.90 -6.45 -19.98
CA LYS A 537 12.37 -7.80 -20.28
C LYS A 537 13.65 -8.11 -19.49
N ASN A 538 13.70 -9.29 -18.90
CA ASN A 538 14.82 -9.83 -18.13
C ASN A 538 15.00 -11.33 -18.44
N SER A 539 16.06 -11.95 -17.93
CA SER A 539 16.35 -13.38 -18.17
C SER A 539 15.64 -14.34 -17.22
N GLU A 540 15.05 -13.85 -16.13
CA GLU A 540 14.66 -14.68 -14.98
C GLU A 540 13.16 -14.97 -14.91
N VAL A 541 12.32 -13.99 -15.25
CA VAL A 541 10.86 -14.14 -15.25
C VAL A 541 10.27 -13.69 -16.59
N PRO A 542 9.17 -14.31 -17.06
CA PRO A 542 8.47 -13.87 -18.25
C PRO A 542 8.02 -12.41 -18.17
N GLU A 543 7.93 -11.75 -19.32
CA GLU A 543 7.38 -10.39 -19.41
C GLU A 543 5.96 -10.34 -18.86
N GLY A 544 5.63 -9.27 -18.12
CA GLY A 544 4.39 -9.12 -17.39
C GLY A 544 4.37 -9.77 -16.00
N VAL A 545 5.39 -10.55 -15.62
CA VAL A 545 5.52 -11.10 -14.27
C VAL A 545 6.36 -10.16 -13.39
N PRO A 546 5.83 -9.67 -12.25
CA PRO A 546 6.58 -8.85 -11.31
C PRO A 546 7.83 -9.57 -10.75
N TYR A 547 9.01 -9.01 -10.98
CA TYR A 547 10.30 -9.63 -10.65
C TYR A 547 10.55 -9.77 -9.15
N PHE A 548 10.14 -8.77 -8.34
CA PHE A 548 10.44 -8.70 -6.90
C PHE A 548 9.43 -9.40 -6.00
N ASN A 549 8.33 -9.94 -6.55
CA ASN A 549 7.32 -10.60 -5.73
C ASN A 549 7.85 -11.96 -5.25
N GLY A 550 7.88 -12.15 -3.93
CA GLY A 550 8.46 -13.35 -3.31
C GLY A 550 9.96 -13.25 -3.05
N SER A 551 10.62 -12.13 -3.40
CA SER A 551 12.03 -11.89 -3.07
C SER A 551 12.28 -11.97 -1.56
N ILE A 552 13.49 -12.34 -1.17
CA ILE A 552 13.91 -12.38 0.24
C ILE A 552 14.90 -11.26 0.56
N TRP A 553 14.96 -10.89 1.84
CA TRP A 553 16.06 -10.13 2.42
C TRP A 553 17.23 -11.10 2.66
N HIS A 554 18.10 -11.26 1.66
CA HIS A 554 19.18 -12.26 1.68
C HIS A 554 20.43 -11.82 2.44
N ARG A 555 20.51 -10.56 2.89
CA ARG A 555 21.62 -10.09 3.71
C ARG A 555 21.19 -8.97 4.64
N VAL A 556 21.42 -9.15 5.93
CA VAL A 556 21.16 -8.15 6.98
C VAL A 556 22.43 -7.93 7.77
N VAL A 557 23.02 -6.73 7.69
CA VAL A 557 24.22 -6.38 8.44
C VAL A 557 23.84 -5.32 9.48
N PRO A 558 23.75 -5.67 10.78
CA PRO A 558 23.32 -4.76 11.83
C PRO A 558 24.09 -3.42 11.82
N GLY A 559 23.34 -2.33 11.95
CA GLY A 559 23.85 -0.97 11.84
C GLY A 559 24.24 -0.56 10.41
N HIS A 560 24.52 -1.47 9.49
CA HIS A 560 24.98 -1.16 8.14
C HIS A 560 23.83 -1.00 7.14
N VAL A 561 23.37 -2.11 6.56
CA VAL A 561 22.29 -2.14 5.55
C VAL A 561 21.51 -3.45 5.65
N ILE A 562 20.26 -3.43 5.19
CA ILE A 562 19.51 -4.62 4.78
C ILE A 562 19.44 -4.67 3.25
N GLN A 563 19.61 -5.84 2.65
CA GLN A 563 19.73 -6.00 1.20
C GLN A 563 18.76 -7.08 0.69
N ALA A 564 18.13 -6.78 -0.45
CA ALA A 564 17.15 -7.62 -1.14
C ALA A 564 17.28 -7.43 -2.68
N GLY A 565 16.28 -7.90 -3.43
CA GLY A 565 16.18 -7.69 -4.87
C GLY A 565 16.70 -8.84 -5.75
N LYS A 566 16.91 -10.02 -5.16
CA LYS A 566 17.02 -11.28 -5.92
C LYS A 566 15.63 -11.80 -6.31
N PRO A 567 15.42 -12.31 -7.53
CA PRO A 567 14.15 -12.90 -7.93
C PRO A 567 13.92 -14.21 -7.18
N VAL A 568 12.66 -14.67 -7.17
CA VAL A 568 12.28 -15.95 -6.53
C VAL A 568 12.96 -17.16 -7.16
N THR A 569 13.47 -17.05 -8.40
CA THR A 569 14.26 -18.09 -9.08
C THR A 569 15.62 -18.35 -8.42
N GLY A 570 16.10 -17.42 -7.57
CA GLY A 570 17.38 -17.52 -6.88
C GLY A 570 18.56 -16.93 -7.65
N ALA A 571 18.35 -16.34 -8.82
CA ALA A 571 19.42 -15.71 -9.60
C ALA A 571 20.04 -14.49 -8.90
N GLU A 572 21.27 -14.15 -9.28
CA GLU A 572 21.97 -12.98 -8.72
C GLU A 572 21.49 -11.65 -9.31
N GLY A 573 20.80 -11.65 -10.46
CA GLY A 573 20.34 -10.44 -11.12
C GLY A 573 19.49 -10.70 -12.36
N PRO A 574 19.07 -9.64 -13.08
CA PRO A 574 18.07 -9.72 -14.14
C PRO A 574 18.63 -10.14 -15.52
N GLY A 575 19.89 -10.61 -15.57
CA GLY A 575 20.58 -10.97 -16.81
C GLY A 575 21.30 -9.82 -17.52
N TYR A 576 21.38 -8.65 -16.91
CA TYR A 576 22.10 -7.50 -17.43
C TYR A 576 22.65 -6.62 -16.30
N GLU A 577 23.63 -5.77 -16.66
CA GLU A 577 24.21 -4.75 -15.78
C GLU A 577 24.12 -3.36 -16.40
N PHE A 578 24.06 -2.33 -15.54
CA PHE A 578 24.02 -0.95 -15.96
C PHE A 578 24.91 0.00 -15.12
N PRO A 579 25.32 1.14 -15.71
CA PRO A 579 26.16 2.12 -15.02
C PRO A 579 25.58 2.70 -13.72
N ASN A 580 26.49 3.13 -12.84
CA ASN A 580 26.17 3.99 -11.71
C ASN A 580 25.60 5.34 -12.16
N GLU A 581 24.68 5.87 -11.36
CA GLU A 581 24.03 7.16 -11.51
C GLU A 581 24.27 7.97 -10.24
N ILE A 582 25.39 8.70 -10.20
CA ILE A 582 25.83 9.43 -9.02
C ILE A 582 25.33 10.87 -9.12
N SER A 583 24.61 11.33 -8.11
CA SER A 583 24.19 12.73 -7.95
C SER A 583 24.91 13.36 -6.76
N PRO A 584 25.46 14.59 -6.88
CA PRO A 584 26.07 15.29 -5.75
C PRO A 584 25.05 15.74 -4.70
N GLU A 585 23.74 15.62 -4.97
CA GLU A 585 22.66 15.98 -4.03
C GLU A 585 22.14 14.78 -3.22
N LEU A 586 22.62 13.58 -3.49
CA LEU A 586 22.18 12.35 -2.84
C LEU A 586 23.31 11.77 -2.00
N HIS A 587 23.06 11.64 -0.69
CA HIS A 587 24.05 11.20 0.29
C HIS A 587 23.50 10.06 1.13
N HIS A 588 24.36 9.11 1.48
CA HIS A 588 24.02 8.04 2.41
C HIS A 588 24.12 8.51 3.88
N ASP A 589 23.75 9.74 4.21
CA ASP A 589 24.06 10.40 5.50
C ASP A 589 23.14 9.97 6.67
N LYS A 590 22.10 9.18 6.40
CA LYS A 590 21.13 8.71 7.41
C LYS A 590 20.62 7.30 7.15
N ALA A 591 19.88 6.76 8.12
CA ALA A 591 19.11 5.53 7.96
C ALA A 591 17.92 5.76 7.00
N GLY A 592 17.51 4.71 6.28
CA GLY A 592 16.39 4.77 5.34
C GLY A 592 16.76 5.16 3.92
N MET A 593 18.03 5.43 3.61
CA MET A 593 18.47 5.69 2.23
C MET A 593 18.48 4.39 1.43
N VAL A 594 17.96 4.43 0.20
CA VAL A 594 17.80 3.27 -0.68
C VAL A 594 18.78 3.35 -1.84
N GLY A 595 19.68 2.38 -1.90
CA GLY A 595 20.75 2.32 -2.89
C GLY A 595 20.79 1.00 -3.65
N MET A 596 21.38 1.03 -4.84
CA MET A 596 21.56 -0.15 -5.68
C MET A 596 22.84 -0.88 -5.25
N ALA A 597 22.73 -2.18 -4.94
CA ALA A 597 23.88 -3.02 -4.68
C ALA A 597 24.58 -3.36 -6.01
N ASN A 598 25.91 -3.35 -5.99
CA ASN A 598 26.75 -3.68 -7.14
C ASN A 598 27.98 -4.50 -6.70
N ALA A 599 28.62 -5.20 -7.65
CA ALA A 599 29.85 -5.96 -7.43
C ALA A 599 31.13 -5.11 -7.63
N GLY A 600 30.94 -3.84 -7.96
CA GLY A 600 31.94 -2.86 -8.37
C GLY A 600 31.24 -1.73 -9.14
N PRO A 601 31.91 -0.59 -9.40
CA PRO A 601 31.28 0.51 -10.12
C PRO A 601 30.69 0.07 -11.45
N HIS A 602 29.50 0.59 -11.76
CA HIS A 602 28.81 0.36 -13.04
C HIS A 602 28.31 -1.08 -13.29
N THR A 603 28.21 -1.90 -12.23
CA THR A 603 27.65 -3.26 -12.27
C THR A 603 26.29 -3.36 -11.57
N ASN A 604 25.47 -2.31 -11.67
CA ASN A 604 24.13 -2.31 -11.06
C ASN A 604 23.23 -3.34 -11.74
N GLY A 605 22.37 -4.00 -10.96
CA GLY A 605 21.42 -5.00 -11.46
C GLY A 605 20.03 -4.81 -10.82
N SER A 606 19.53 -5.84 -10.13
CA SER A 606 18.23 -5.79 -9.45
C SER A 606 18.34 -5.66 -7.92
N GLN A 607 19.51 -5.98 -7.35
CA GLN A 607 19.69 -6.03 -5.91
C GLN A 607 19.82 -4.62 -5.32
N PHE A 608 19.05 -4.31 -4.29
CA PHE A 608 19.05 -3.00 -3.62
C PHE A 608 19.22 -3.17 -2.12
N TYR A 609 19.56 -2.08 -1.43
CA TYR A 609 19.70 -2.06 0.02
C TYR A 609 19.02 -0.83 0.64
N ILE A 610 18.71 -0.94 1.94
CA ILE A 610 18.24 0.16 2.78
C ILE A 610 19.26 0.36 3.90
N THR A 611 19.72 1.60 4.11
CA THR A 611 20.68 1.94 5.17
C THR A 611 20.04 1.88 6.56
N LEU A 612 20.80 1.41 7.56
CA LEU A 612 20.38 1.38 8.96
C LEU A 612 21.01 2.51 9.81
N ALA A 613 21.96 3.26 9.23
CA ALA A 613 22.64 4.41 9.82
C ALA A 613 23.33 5.23 8.69
N ASP A 614 24.07 6.29 9.05
CA ASP A 614 24.97 7.00 8.12
C ASP A 614 25.97 6.04 7.48
N ARG A 615 25.96 5.99 6.14
CA ARG A 615 26.88 5.26 5.26
C ARG A 615 27.45 6.15 4.17
N SER A 616 27.74 7.42 4.46
CA SER A 616 28.29 8.40 3.51
C SER A 616 29.57 7.93 2.79
N TYR A 617 30.29 6.94 3.36
CA TYR A 617 31.43 6.30 2.68
C TYR A 617 31.05 5.46 1.44
N LEU A 618 29.76 5.21 1.20
CA LEU A 618 29.24 4.59 -0.03
C LEU A 618 29.00 5.61 -1.15
N ASP A 619 28.98 6.92 -0.84
CA ASP A 619 28.79 7.98 -1.83
C ASP A 619 29.85 7.89 -2.93
N GLY A 620 29.44 8.21 -4.16
CA GLY A 620 30.30 8.15 -5.36
C GLY A 620 30.49 6.73 -5.94
N ASN A 621 30.24 5.67 -5.17
CA ASN A 621 30.47 4.29 -5.61
C ASN A 621 29.16 3.49 -5.79
N TYR A 622 28.07 3.96 -5.18
CA TYR A 622 26.76 3.33 -5.24
C TYR A 622 25.69 4.35 -5.62
N THR A 623 24.71 3.90 -6.39
CA THR A 623 23.60 4.76 -6.82
C THR A 623 22.52 4.80 -5.75
N LEU A 624 22.27 5.99 -5.19
CA LEU A 624 21.06 6.24 -4.42
C LEU A 624 19.90 6.55 -5.36
N PHE A 625 18.75 5.93 -5.11
CA PHE A 625 17.57 6.10 -5.96
C PHE A 625 16.28 6.22 -5.16
N GLY A 626 16.35 6.32 -3.84
CA GLY A 626 15.17 6.58 -3.01
C GLY A 626 15.47 6.71 -1.53
N GLU A 627 14.42 6.95 -0.76
CA GLU A 627 14.42 7.04 0.70
C GLU A 627 13.15 6.38 1.26
N VAL A 628 13.23 5.74 2.43
CA VAL A 628 12.06 5.21 3.15
C VAL A 628 11.23 6.38 3.68
N GLU A 629 10.04 6.54 3.12
CA GLU A 629 9.03 7.54 3.51
C GLU A 629 8.22 7.07 4.74
N GLU A 630 7.88 5.78 4.81
CA GLU A 630 7.15 5.17 5.94
C GLU A 630 7.63 3.74 6.20
N GLY A 631 7.55 3.29 7.46
CA GLY A 631 7.86 1.90 7.84
C GLY A 631 9.31 1.65 8.25
N MET A 632 10.02 2.66 8.76
CA MET A 632 11.37 2.45 9.34
C MET A 632 11.35 1.50 10.55
N ASP A 633 10.26 1.47 11.33
CA ASP A 633 10.10 0.49 12.40
C ASP A 633 10.01 -0.96 11.87
N VAL A 634 9.46 -1.14 10.66
CA VAL A 634 9.43 -2.42 9.95
C VAL A 634 10.82 -2.77 9.43
N VAL A 635 11.53 -1.81 8.82
CA VAL A 635 12.94 -1.98 8.38
C VAL A 635 13.80 -2.51 9.53
N TYR A 636 13.67 -1.95 10.74
CA TYR A 636 14.42 -2.42 11.92
C TYR A 636 14.02 -3.82 12.43
N LYS A 637 12.84 -4.34 12.05
CA LYS A 637 12.35 -5.67 12.42
C LYS A 637 12.75 -6.75 11.41
N ILE A 638 13.27 -6.37 10.23
CA ILE A 638 13.69 -7.31 9.19
C ILE A 638 14.92 -8.11 9.65
N THR A 639 14.84 -9.42 9.46
CA THR A 639 15.94 -10.38 9.63
C THR A 639 16.20 -11.12 8.32
N GLU A 640 17.38 -11.73 8.20
CA GLU A 640 17.72 -12.52 7.01
C GLU A 640 16.70 -13.63 6.75
N GLY A 641 16.27 -13.79 5.50
CA GLY A 641 15.24 -14.75 5.08
C GLY A 641 13.79 -14.22 5.15
N ASP A 642 13.56 -13.03 5.71
CA ASP A 642 12.25 -12.39 5.61
C ASP A 642 11.88 -12.10 4.15
N THR A 643 10.57 -12.07 3.86
CA THR A 643 10.06 -12.06 2.48
C THR A 643 9.41 -10.73 2.13
N ILE A 644 9.68 -10.26 0.91
CA ILE A 644 8.90 -9.24 0.21
C ILE A 644 7.80 -9.98 -0.55
N LYS A 645 6.58 -9.99 0.01
CA LYS A 645 5.43 -10.67 -0.60
C LYS A 645 5.03 -9.99 -1.92
N ARG A 646 5.06 -8.66 -1.95
CA ARG A 646 4.70 -7.87 -3.13
C ARG A 646 5.38 -6.50 -3.13
N VAL A 647 5.77 -6.03 -4.31
CA VAL A 647 6.11 -4.62 -4.56
C VAL A 647 4.99 -3.97 -5.38
N GLN A 648 4.47 -2.82 -4.93
CA GLN A 648 3.47 -2.04 -5.66
C GLN A 648 4.00 -0.63 -5.93
N ILE A 649 4.01 -0.20 -7.20
CA ILE A 649 4.37 1.16 -7.58
C ILE A 649 3.16 2.08 -7.44
N ILE A 650 3.33 3.20 -6.75
CA ILE A 650 2.32 4.23 -6.53
C ILE A 650 2.81 5.52 -7.19
N ARG A 651 1.96 6.12 -8.04
CA ARG A 651 2.27 7.34 -8.79
C ARG A 651 1.30 8.44 -8.37
N ILE A 652 1.81 9.54 -7.84
CA ILE A 652 1.03 10.69 -7.39
C ILE A 652 1.50 11.94 -8.15
N GLY A 653 0.58 12.66 -8.78
CA GLY A 653 0.88 13.81 -9.62
C GLY A 653 1.15 13.46 -11.09
N GLU A 654 1.08 14.46 -11.96
CA GLU A 654 1.14 14.28 -13.42
C GLU A 654 2.49 13.69 -13.89
N GLU A 655 3.60 14.22 -13.39
CA GLU A 655 4.95 13.80 -13.79
C GLU A 655 5.25 12.34 -13.40
N ALA A 656 4.88 11.94 -12.18
CA ALA A 656 5.03 10.54 -11.75
C ALA A 656 4.13 9.60 -12.57
N ASN A 657 2.93 10.04 -12.98
CA ASN A 657 2.03 9.25 -13.82
C ASN A 657 2.56 9.00 -15.23
N LYS A 658 3.35 9.93 -15.78
CA LYS A 658 4.06 9.78 -17.06
C LYS A 658 5.25 8.82 -16.95
N PHE A 659 5.83 8.63 -15.76
CA PHE A 659 6.96 7.72 -15.55
C PHE A 659 6.53 6.25 -15.57
N ARG A 660 6.46 5.68 -16.79
CA ARG A 660 6.07 4.30 -17.08
C ARG A 660 7.15 3.63 -17.93
N PRO A 661 8.20 3.09 -17.30
CA PRO A 661 9.30 2.52 -18.02
C PRO A 661 8.87 1.26 -18.78
N THR A 662 9.37 1.15 -20.00
CA THR A 662 9.27 -0.04 -20.86
C THR A 662 10.68 -0.52 -21.18
N THR A 663 10.80 -1.73 -21.74
CA THR A 663 12.10 -2.21 -22.27
C THR A 663 12.75 -1.17 -23.20
N ALA A 664 12.00 -0.55 -24.11
CA ALA A 664 12.54 0.42 -25.06
C ALA A 664 13.04 1.71 -24.39
N SER A 665 12.26 2.29 -23.47
CA SER A 665 12.67 3.50 -22.76
C SER A 665 13.88 3.24 -21.84
N PHE A 666 13.92 2.06 -21.20
CA PHE A 666 15.05 1.66 -20.37
C PHE A 666 16.34 1.50 -21.20
N LEU A 667 16.29 0.81 -22.34
CA LEU A 667 17.44 0.64 -23.22
C LEU A 667 17.98 1.98 -23.74
N THR A 668 17.10 2.94 -24.00
CA THR A 668 17.49 4.29 -24.40
C THR A 668 18.30 4.98 -23.29
N LEU A 669 17.81 4.96 -22.04
CA LEU A 669 18.53 5.51 -20.89
C LEU A 669 19.87 4.77 -20.65
N LEU A 670 19.87 3.46 -20.83
CA LEU A 670 21.06 2.62 -20.65
C LEU A 670 22.16 2.98 -21.66
N GLU A 671 21.80 3.18 -22.93
CA GLU A 671 22.76 3.59 -23.96
C GLU A 671 23.35 4.96 -23.67
N GLN A 672 22.52 5.93 -23.26
CA GLN A 672 22.96 7.26 -22.85
C GLN A 672 23.94 7.19 -21.67
N ALA A 673 23.63 6.40 -20.64
CA ALA A 673 24.51 6.23 -19.48
C ALA A 673 25.83 5.56 -19.88
N ARG A 674 25.82 4.54 -20.74
CA ARG A 674 27.04 3.89 -21.25
C ARG A 674 27.89 4.83 -22.08
N LYS A 675 27.28 5.74 -22.85
CA LYS A 675 28.00 6.79 -23.58
C LYS A 675 28.69 7.76 -22.61
N ARG A 676 27.96 8.25 -21.61
CA ARG A 676 28.49 9.14 -20.56
C ARG A 676 29.70 8.52 -19.84
N VAL A 677 29.60 7.26 -19.39
CA VAL A 677 30.73 6.58 -18.72
C VAL A 677 31.96 6.47 -19.62
N ARG A 678 31.78 6.13 -20.91
CA ARG A 678 32.91 6.07 -21.86
C ARG A 678 33.60 7.43 -22.03
N GLU A 679 32.83 8.52 -22.05
CA GLU A 679 33.35 9.88 -22.14
C GLU A 679 34.08 10.30 -20.84
N GLU A 680 33.51 10.00 -19.68
CA GLU A 680 34.11 10.23 -18.36
C GLU A 680 35.43 9.46 -18.20
N GLU A 681 35.48 8.17 -18.58
CA GLU A 681 36.69 7.37 -18.54
C GLU A 681 37.78 7.89 -19.48
N LYS A 682 37.38 8.37 -20.68
CA LYS A 682 38.32 8.98 -21.63
C LYS A 682 38.91 10.27 -21.05
N LEU A 683 38.09 11.14 -20.48
CA LEU A 683 38.52 12.37 -19.83
C LEU A 683 39.40 12.07 -18.62
N LYS A 684 39.02 11.10 -17.79
CA LYS A 684 39.82 10.64 -16.64
C LYS A 684 41.22 10.23 -17.08
N LYS A 685 41.34 9.39 -18.11
CA LYS A 685 42.65 8.98 -18.65
C LYS A 685 43.46 10.17 -19.14
N GLN A 686 42.84 11.12 -19.86
CA GLN A 686 43.53 12.34 -20.31
C GLN A 686 44.08 13.16 -19.14
N LEU A 687 43.26 13.40 -18.11
CA LEU A 687 43.66 14.13 -16.91
C LEU A 687 44.75 13.41 -16.12
N GLU A 688 44.68 12.08 -16.03
CA GLU A 688 45.74 11.27 -15.42
C GLU A 688 47.06 11.47 -16.17
N GLU A 689 47.05 11.44 -17.51
CA GLU A 689 48.27 11.63 -18.28
C GLU A 689 48.85 13.04 -18.19
N GLU A 690 48.00 14.06 -18.25
CA GLU A 690 48.43 15.45 -18.04
C GLU A 690 49.07 15.62 -16.66
N LYS A 691 48.46 15.05 -15.61
CA LYS A 691 48.96 15.13 -14.23
C LYS A 691 50.25 14.33 -14.05
N ILE A 692 50.38 13.14 -14.65
CA ILE A 692 51.61 12.35 -14.61
C ILE A 692 52.75 13.11 -15.29
N ASN A 693 52.53 13.60 -16.51
CA ASN A 693 53.56 14.32 -17.28
C ASN A 693 54.02 15.60 -16.56
N LYS A 694 53.11 16.27 -15.84
CA LYS A 694 53.41 17.46 -15.07
C LYS A 694 54.17 17.18 -13.78
N LEU A 695 53.77 16.14 -13.02
CA LEU A 695 54.34 15.85 -11.70
C LEU A 695 55.64 15.05 -11.77
N PHE A 696 55.81 14.21 -12.80
CA PHE A 696 56.92 13.26 -12.90
C PHE A 696 57.61 13.36 -14.28
N PRO A 697 58.34 14.45 -14.56
CA PRO A 697 59.08 14.58 -15.80
C PRO A 697 60.17 13.49 -15.89
N GLY A 698 60.26 12.82 -17.05
CA GLY A 698 61.22 11.73 -17.28
C GLY A 698 60.78 10.35 -16.76
N ILE A 699 59.49 10.19 -16.41
CA ILE A 699 58.96 8.90 -15.99
C ILE A 699 58.98 7.87 -17.13
N GLU A 700 59.44 6.65 -16.85
CA GLU A 700 59.54 5.55 -17.80
C GLU A 700 58.36 4.57 -17.63
N THR A 701 57.97 3.87 -18.70
CA THR A 701 56.83 2.93 -18.70
C THR A 701 57.31 1.49 -18.78
N TYR A 702 56.82 0.64 -17.88
CA TYR A 702 57.01 -0.81 -17.93
C TYR A 702 56.08 -1.46 -18.97
N ASP A 703 56.38 -2.69 -19.40
CA ASP A 703 55.58 -3.45 -20.38
C ASP A 703 54.12 -3.67 -19.95
N ASP A 704 53.86 -3.67 -18.64
CA ASP A 704 52.51 -3.80 -18.10
C ASP A 704 51.79 -2.44 -17.94
N GLY A 705 52.31 -1.38 -18.55
CA GLY A 705 51.72 -0.04 -18.54
C GLY A 705 51.85 0.72 -17.21
N SER A 706 52.41 0.12 -16.15
CA SER A 706 52.81 0.87 -14.95
C SER A 706 53.99 1.77 -15.27
N ARG A 707 54.19 2.84 -14.51
CA ARG A 707 55.29 3.77 -14.74
C ARG A 707 56.22 3.89 -13.55
N HIS A 708 57.47 4.28 -13.78
CA HIS A 708 58.44 4.46 -12.71
C HIS A 708 59.44 5.58 -12.96
N LEU A 709 59.97 6.11 -11.87
CA LEU A 709 61.06 7.08 -11.86
C LEU A 709 61.97 6.77 -10.67
N ILE A 710 63.24 6.46 -10.93
CA ILE A 710 64.25 6.28 -9.89
C ILE A 710 64.66 7.67 -9.39
N ILE A 711 64.38 7.95 -8.12
CA ILE A 711 64.67 9.25 -7.49
C ILE A 711 65.95 9.21 -6.65
N GLN A 712 66.38 8.01 -6.24
CA GLN A 712 67.66 7.79 -5.59
C GLN A 712 68.17 6.40 -5.97
N GLU A 713 69.36 6.34 -6.56
CA GLU A 713 70.04 5.08 -6.88
C GLU A 713 70.42 4.31 -5.61
N GLY A 714 70.19 3.00 -5.64
CA GLY A 714 70.65 2.09 -4.58
C GLY A 714 72.03 1.52 -4.88
N SER A 715 72.75 1.09 -3.85
CA SER A 715 74.17 0.73 -3.93
C SER A 715 74.45 -0.77 -3.84
N ASP A 716 73.56 -1.61 -4.39
CA ASP A 716 73.68 -3.07 -4.32
C ASP A 716 73.80 -3.72 -5.71
N ASP A 717 74.74 -4.66 -5.85
CA ASP A 717 75.12 -5.30 -7.12
C ASP A 717 74.40 -6.64 -7.33
N ASN A 718 73.69 -7.18 -6.32
CA ASN A 718 73.04 -8.49 -6.42
C ASN A 718 71.53 -8.45 -6.13
N ILE A 719 70.74 -8.27 -7.19
CA ILE A 719 69.26 -8.25 -7.12
C ILE A 719 68.68 -9.67 -6.94
N ASN A 720 69.47 -10.73 -7.10
CA ASN A 720 69.00 -12.11 -7.08
C ASN A 720 68.74 -12.65 -5.66
N ALA A 721 67.45 -12.88 -5.37
CA ALA A 721 66.93 -13.72 -4.29
C ALA A 721 67.17 -13.27 -2.84
N ALA A 722 66.94 -11.99 -2.52
CA ALA A 722 66.77 -11.57 -1.12
C ALA A 722 65.53 -12.25 -0.50
N TYR A 723 65.68 -12.89 0.66
CA TYR A 723 64.57 -13.56 1.34
C TYR A 723 63.70 -12.57 2.09
N LYS A 724 64.26 -11.41 2.48
CA LYS A 724 63.56 -10.40 3.26
C LYS A 724 63.98 -8.99 2.85
N ILE A 725 63.01 -8.22 2.37
CA ILE A 725 63.19 -6.81 1.98
C ILE A 725 62.52 -5.94 3.03
N LYS A 726 63.26 -5.03 3.66
CA LYS A 726 62.71 -4.04 4.58
C LYS A 726 62.40 -2.77 3.81
N ALA A 727 61.13 -2.40 3.73
CA ALA A 727 60.67 -1.27 2.93
C ALA A 727 59.69 -0.38 3.70
N LYS A 728 59.50 0.84 3.20
CA LYS A 728 58.42 1.74 3.59
C LYS A 728 57.96 2.49 2.35
N TYR A 729 56.71 2.95 2.32
CA TYR A 729 56.24 3.82 1.24
C TYR A 729 55.31 4.91 1.74
N THR A 730 55.33 6.02 1.01
CA THR A 730 54.21 6.97 0.97
C THR A 730 53.50 6.80 -0.36
N GLY A 731 52.20 7.07 -0.40
CA GLY A 731 51.47 7.03 -1.66
C GLY A 731 50.32 8.00 -1.66
N PHE A 732 49.79 8.24 -2.85
CA PHE A 732 48.57 9.01 -3.01
C PHE A 732 47.80 8.57 -4.25
N GLN A 733 46.50 8.81 -4.25
CA GLN A 733 45.68 8.60 -5.44
C GLN A 733 45.83 9.79 -6.39
N LEU A 734 46.12 9.49 -7.66
CA LEU A 734 46.63 10.47 -8.61
C LEU A 734 45.69 11.66 -8.82
N LEU A 735 44.38 11.44 -9.00
CA LEU A 735 43.47 12.53 -9.35
C LEU A 735 42.89 13.31 -8.15
N ASN A 736 42.67 12.67 -7.00
CA ASN A 736 42.06 13.31 -5.83
C ASN A 736 43.05 13.68 -4.72
N ASP A 737 44.35 13.41 -4.93
CA ASP A 737 45.46 13.73 -4.02
C ASP A 737 45.30 13.12 -2.61
N GLN A 738 44.49 12.07 -2.47
CA GLN A 738 44.32 11.38 -1.19
C GLN A 738 45.60 10.62 -0.83
N LYS A 739 46.31 11.10 0.19
CA LYS A 739 47.57 10.51 0.68
C LYS A 739 47.34 9.33 1.61
N PHE A 740 48.29 8.41 1.61
CA PHE A 740 48.34 7.25 2.50
C PHE A 740 49.77 6.78 2.72
N HIS A 741 49.96 5.97 3.76
CA HIS A 741 51.26 5.49 4.20
C HIS A 741 51.20 4.00 4.49
N SER A 742 52.33 3.29 4.33
CA SER A 742 52.46 1.89 4.75
C SER A 742 52.31 1.74 6.25
N ASP A 743 51.64 0.68 6.70
CA ASP A 743 51.69 0.20 8.08
C ASP A 743 52.77 -0.87 8.28
N SER A 744 52.83 -1.49 9.47
CA SER A 744 53.81 -2.56 9.77
C SER A 744 53.61 -3.85 8.98
N LEU A 745 52.46 -4.02 8.32
CA LEU A 745 52.14 -5.12 7.40
C LEU A 745 52.34 -4.72 5.93
N GLY A 746 52.70 -3.47 5.65
CA GLY A 746 52.82 -2.91 4.31
C GLY A 746 51.50 -2.52 3.68
N LEU A 747 50.39 -2.51 4.43
CA LEU A 747 49.08 -2.09 3.94
C LEU A 747 48.90 -0.57 4.03
N PRO A 748 48.12 0.05 3.13
CA PRO A 748 47.94 1.49 3.12
C PRO A 748 46.96 1.94 4.22
N GLY A 749 47.25 3.07 4.87
CA GLY A 749 46.39 3.68 5.89
C GLY A 749 46.64 5.17 6.12
N LEU A 750 45.84 5.75 7.02
CA LEU A 750 45.83 7.19 7.38
C LEU A 750 46.94 7.62 8.36
N SER A 751 48.01 6.82 8.52
CA SER A 751 49.12 7.19 9.40
C SER A 751 49.81 8.46 8.88
N ASN A 752 50.29 9.33 9.76
CA ASN A 752 51.08 10.51 9.36
C ASN A 752 52.56 10.18 9.04
N LYS A 753 52.97 8.91 9.23
CA LYS A 753 54.33 8.42 8.95
C LYS A 753 54.27 7.06 8.28
N ALA A 754 55.17 6.85 7.31
CA ALA A 754 55.37 5.54 6.68
C ALA A 754 55.98 4.56 7.69
N GLY A 755 55.22 3.52 8.03
CA GLY A 755 55.67 2.39 8.81
C GLY A 755 56.57 1.47 7.98
N GLU A 756 57.64 1.00 8.61
CA GLU A 756 58.54 0.01 8.00
C GLU A 756 57.91 -1.38 8.09
N PHE A 757 57.96 -2.13 7.00
CA PHE A 757 57.45 -3.49 6.93
C PHE A 757 58.47 -4.44 6.30
N ASN A 758 58.33 -5.72 6.64
CA ASN A 758 59.13 -6.79 6.05
C ASN A 758 58.36 -7.41 4.89
N PHE A 759 58.88 -7.25 3.69
CA PHE A 759 58.38 -7.85 2.47
C PHE A 759 59.13 -9.15 2.17
N LEU A 760 58.39 -10.25 2.07
CA LEU A 760 58.89 -11.57 1.70
C LEU A 760 58.34 -11.90 0.30
N PRO A 761 59.18 -11.95 -0.76
CA PRO A 761 58.72 -12.28 -2.11
C PRO A 761 57.88 -13.57 -2.14
N GLY A 762 56.69 -13.50 -2.73
CA GLY A 762 55.75 -14.62 -2.83
C GLY A 762 54.97 -14.97 -1.55
N LYS A 763 55.26 -14.34 -0.40
CA LYS A 763 54.54 -14.55 0.87
C LYS A 763 53.83 -13.30 1.38
N THR A 764 54.45 -12.14 1.27
CA THR A 764 53.81 -10.85 1.61
C THR A 764 52.94 -10.43 0.42
N ASN A 765 51.66 -10.15 0.68
CA ASN A 765 50.72 -9.73 -0.33
C ASN A 765 50.14 -8.36 0.03
N ILE A 766 50.53 -7.33 -0.73
CA ILE A 766 50.04 -5.96 -0.56
C ILE A 766 49.06 -5.62 -1.68
N ASN A 767 49.58 -5.60 -2.91
CA ASN A 767 48.82 -5.53 -4.16
C ASN A 767 49.70 -6.09 -5.30
N PRO A 768 49.14 -6.46 -6.46
CA PRO A 768 49.89 -7.10 -7.54
C PRO A 768 51.13 -6.31 -8.00
N GLY A 769 51.02 -4.99 -8.11
CA GLY A 769 52.11 -4.12 -8.58
C GLY A 769 53.25 -3.99 -7.58
N LEU A 770 52.97 -3.69 -6.31
CA LEU A 770 54.00 -3.61 -5.27
C LEU A 770 54.68 -4.96 -5.05
N ASN A 771 53.92 -6.05 -5.09
CA ASN A 771 54.49 -7.39 -4.99
C ASN A 771 55.46 -7.71 -6.13
N LYS A 772 55.21 -7.13 -7.32
CA LYS A 772 56.06 -7.26 -8.50
C LYS A 772 57.29 -6.38 -8.44
N TYR A 773 57.15 -5.11 -8.02
CA TYR A 773 58.20 -4.11 -8.20
C TYR A 773 59.16 -3.96 -7.01
N ILE A 774 58.71 -4.17 -5.76
CA ILE A 774 59.59 -4.09 -4.57
C ILE A 774 60.80 -5.05 -4.69
N PRO A 775 60.65 -6.31 -5.17
CA PRO A 775 61.79 -7.20 -5.38
C PRO A 775 62.87 -6.66 -6.32
N LEU A 776 62.51 -5.79 -7.26
CA LEU A 776 63.38 -5.23 -8.30
C LEU A 776 64.15 -3.98 -7.88
N MET A 777 63.97 -3.51 -6.62
CA MET A 777 64.60 -2.30 -6.10
C MET A 777 65.85 -2.60 -5.26
N LYS A 778 66.95 -1.87 -5.46
CA LYS A 778 68.21 -2.06 -4.72
C LYS A 778 68.14 -1.54 -3.28
N LYS A 779 69.07 -1.97 -2.42
CA LYS A 779 69.21 -1.41 -1.08
C LYS A 779 69.53 0.09 -1.15
N GLY A 780 68.81 0.88 -0.37
CA GLY A 780 68.93 2.34 -0.36
C GLY A 780 68.24 3.04 -1.53
N GLU A 781 67.62 2.28 -2.45
CA GLU A 781 66.93 2.85 -3.59
C GLU A 781 65.61 3.50 -3.18
N LYS A 782 65.33 4.66 -3.78
CA LYS A 782 64.00 5.26 -3.76
C LYS A 782 63.44 5.34 -5.17
N ARG A 783 62.21 4.87 -5.34
CA ARG A 783 61.54 4.81 -6.64
C ARG A 783 60.10 5.28 -6.52
N ILE A 784 59.69 6.13 -7.45
CA ILE A 784 58.30 6.42 -7.69
C ILE A 784 57.74 5.35 -8.62
N ILE A 785 56.60 4.77 -8.26
CA ILE A 785 55.88 3.80 -9.08
C ILE A 785 54.43 4.25 -9.20
N ILE A 786 53.95 4.39 -10.44
CA ILE A 786 52.56 4.67 -10.75
C ILE A 786 51.92 3.39 -11.24
N LEU A 787 50.98 2.87 -10.44
CA LEU A 787 50.25 1.65 -10.74
C LEU A 787 48.91 1.98 -11.40
N ARG A 788 48.67 1.33 -12.55
CA ARG A 788 47.34 1.28 -13.16
C ARG A 788 46.37 0.54 -12.24
N PRO A 789 45.06 0.82 -12.33
CA PRO A 789 44.10 0.24 -11.40
C PRO A 789 44.16 -1.29 -11.28
N GLU A 790 44.37 -2.01 -12.38
CA GLU A 790 44.39 -3.48 -12.43
C GLU A 790 45.55 -4.09 -11.64
N LEU A 791 46.66 -3.35 -11.49
CA LEU A 791 47.84 -3.74 -10.73
C LEU A 791 47.86 -3.15 -9.32
N ALA A 792 46.98 -2.18 -9.05
CA ALA A 792 46.69 -1.68 -7.72
C ALA A 792 45.59 -2.52 -7.06
N TYR A 793 44.42 -1.94 -6.77
CA TYR A 793 43.31 -2.63 -6.09
C TYR A 793 42.10 -2.90 -7.01
N GLY A 794 42.24 -2.69 -8.31
CA GLY A 794 41.27 -3.05 -9.35
C GLY A 794 39.87 -2.45 -9.16
N VAL A 795 38.88 -3.17 -9.68
CA VAL A 795 37.44 -2.80 -9.64
C VAL A 795 36.83 -2.87 -8.24
N TYR A 796 37.53 -3.46 -7.27
CA TYR A 796 37.04 -3.59 -5.89
C TYR A 796 37.56 -2.49 -4.96
N GLY A 797 38.68 -1.84 -5.31
CA GLY A 797 39.34 -0.88 -4.42
C GLY A 797 39.89 -1.53 -3.15
N TYR A 798 40.23 -0.72 -2.15
CA TYR A 798 40.73 -1.20 -0.86
C TYR A 798 40.00 -0.53 0.29
N TYR A 799 39.54 -1.34 1.24
CA TYR A 799 38.83 -0.88 2.43
C TYR A 799 39.61 -1.29 3.69
N GLY A 800 40.40 -0.36 4.23
CA GLY A 800 41.24 -0.59 5.39
C GLY A 800 40.47 -1.13 6.60
N ARG A 801 41.06 -2.05 7.36
CA ARG A 801 40.38 -2.72 8.49
C ARG A 801 40.14 -1.79 9.70
N ASN A 802 40.93 -0.72 9.83
CA ASN A 802 40.88 0.19 10.97
C ASN A 802 39.99 1.41 10.67
N VAL A 803 39.23 1.84 11.69
CA VAL A 803 38.43 3.06 11.69
C VAL A 803 39.11 4.06 12.63
N VAL A 804 39.56 5.20 12.10
CA VAL A 804 40.21 6.26 12.89
C VAL A 804 39.27 7.46 12.93
N ASN A 805 38.92 7.96 14.11
CA ASN A 805 37.98 9.08 14.30
C ASN A 805 36.64 8.89 13.54
N GLY A 806 36.12 7.66 13.51
CA GLY A 806 34.88 7.33 12.80
C GLY A 806 35.00 7.19 11.27
N LYS A 807 36.19 7.39 10.68
CA LYS A 807 36.41 7.26 9.23
C LYS A 807 37.27 6.04 8.92
N ARG A 808 36.78 5.20 8.01
CA ARG A 808 37.52 4.06 7.44
C ARG A 808 38.42 4.58 6.32
N PHE A 809 39.66 4.11 6.25
CA PHE A 809 40.51 4.40 5.09
C PHE A 809 39.99 3.63 3.87
N VAL A 810 39.72 4.34 2.78
CA VAL A 810 39.22 3.77 1.53
C VAL A 810 40.10 4.25 0.38
N ILE A 811 40.51 3.31 -0.46
CA ILE A 811 40.99 3.58 -1.82
C ILE A 811 39.82 3.21 -2.74
N PRO A 812 39.25 4.18 -3.46
CA PRO A 812 38.16 3.92 -4.39
C PRO A 812 38.52 2.86 -5.44
N PRO A 813 37.55 2.07 -5.92
CA PRO A 813 37.70 1.27 -7.13
C PRO A 813 38.31 2.04 -8.30
N ASN A 814 39.01 1.31 -9.16
CA ASN A 814 39.59 1.84 -10.40
C ASN A 814 40.55 3.03 -10.19
N SER A 815 41.22 3.11 -9.03
CA SER A 815 42.15 4.21 -8.71
C SER A 815 43.54 3.97 -9.27
N THR A 816 44.08 4.98 -9.97
CA THR A 816 45.51 5.07 -10.31
C THR A 816 46.26 5.58 -9.08
N LEU A 817 47.26 4.81 -8.63
CA LEU A 817 47.98 5.07 -7.39
C LEU A 817 49.45 5.37 -7.66
N VAL A 818 49.96 6.39 -7.00
CA VAL A 818 51.37 6.74 -7.00
C VAL A 818 51.98 6.31 -5.68
N TYR A 819 53.10 5.60 -5.73
CA TYR A 819 53.87 5.15 -4.58
C TYR A 819 55.28 5.73 -4.66
N GLU A 820 55.74 6.36 -3.59
CA GLU A 820 57.15 6.63 -3.35
C GLU A 820 57.67 5.59 -2.36
N ILE A 821 58.46 4.64 -2.87
CA ILE A 821 58.94 3.47 -2.12
C ILE A 821 60.41 3.69 -1.78
N GLU A 822 60.79 3.36 -0.55
CA GLU A 822 62.17 3.30 -0.09
C GLU A 822 62.50 1.88 0.39
N VAL A 823 63.50 1.26 -0.23
CA VAL A 823 64.07 -0.01 0.27
C VAL A 823 65.19 0.31 1.25
N ILE A 824 64.93 0.05 2.52
CA ILE A 824 65.82 0.37 3.64
C ILE A 824 66.94 -0.65 3.74
N ASP A 825 66.59 -1.94 3.63
CA ASP A 825 67.55 -3.04 3.76
C ASP A 825 67.09 -4.27 2.96
N ARG A 826 68.04 -5.11 2.56
CA ARG A 826 67.81 -6.40 1.90
C ARG A 826 68.63 -7.46 2.64
N GLN A 827 67.98 -8.56 3.05
CA GLN A 827 68.57 -9.68 3.81
C GLN A 827 68.22 -11.02 3.19
#